data_AF-A0A3A0A3F3-F1
#
_entry.id   AF-A0A3A0A3F3-F1
#
_cell.length_a   1.000
_cell.length_b   1.000
_cell.length_c   1.000
_cell.angle_alpha   90.00
_cell.angle_beta   90.00
_cell.angle_gamma   90.00
#
_symmetry.space_group_name_H-M   'P 1'
#
loop_
_entity.id
_entity.type
_entity.pdbx_description
1 polymer ?
#
loop_
_entity_poly.entity_id
_entity_poly.type
_entity_poly.pdbx_seq_one_letter_code
_entity_poly.pdbx_strand_id
1 'polypeptide(L)'
;MRKLTEEGLERLYGDNAYNPEVQERKERELKIIHQMGFDVYFLIVADLCRYAKSRNIWWNVRGSGAGSLVAYCTGITGIDPLKNNLIFERFLNPARVSMPDFDLDFPDDQREEMIRYTVQKYGDDQVAQIATMNRMKARAAIRDVGRAKGIQLSQVDRIAKLIPAIPGKPATIQDVLTEGHEFYNPELVELVKKDQVIQDLVETSMKLEGVARNSGVHAAAVIVADRELTHYTPLMRASKGSITNAVTQYEFPILESIGLLKVDFLGLSTLTVMREAGRLIKERHGIEYALANIPFEGEEATEAFKLLSSGEVSGVFQVEGQGMRRVLTEMRPSAFEHIIATISLYRPGPMEYIPQFIRRMHGEEEVEFKHPKLESILRETYGILVYQEQIIQVLSQLAGYSPGEADLVRRAVSKKKASDIEKHKKGFVEGCKKNGIPEAAAVAIYGDIEFFARYGFNKSHAADYAVICVQTAYLKAHYPVEYMAALLLVERDKTEKVTNFIHECRRMGIEVLPPDVNYSGLDFEIQERPADAPVLAHRDPLLGYDFPVPPGSAIRFGMAATKNVGEAPVEVILKARAEGGPFTSLEDFCDRVDLRQVGKRPLECLIKVGAFDRFGRRSQLLAVLDQMVEKSSQVHNDRASGQLSMFDLLGAGGAQVTAIPLPDIEEVKGKEKLQWEKELLGVYANSHPLQQMSIDWQRVATCSCGELDERYDGKGVALAGMITNVRTINTKKGDQMAFLQIEDMQGQCEVVVFPRTYAEVKEKLIPDQVYLFKGKAQTREGQTSLLLDTLQTYVELPKDVGEETQLQRPLLPPLPTFNGLALADEETEYDAGQSESSDEGDEFSVAALAGPADEREDEGEDAGDDEAVLTPAAVAEPAMVAAQALAPAPTHPKSANGHAYAIDDINAAFDLAATEQDDSSPDPSYTPASFAQPAPRLERLASPNKPSAAGEQSNTSDTPSAKMHTAPQPEASPPAEEPKPTGEHRGPGNGHRNGKGSPHHGRELRITFRRSGDLERDKFRLKGIYDRLCDPRGRDRFFIRLEYNGQAHELAFPNDHCTITERLLQELQKHFRVDVAVKGQE
;
A
#
# COMPACT_ATOMS: atom_id res chain seq x y z
N MET A 1 11.30 17.08 24.61
CA MET A 1 9.90 16.63 24.69
C MET A 1 9.02 17.78 25.20
N ARG A 2 8.58 17.78 26.48
CA ARG A 2 7.70 18.78 27.15
C ARG A 2 7.32 20.04 26.35
N LYS A 3 8.27 20.97 26.12
CA LYS A 3 8.01 22.22 25.39
C LYS A 3 7.25 22.02 24.07
N LEU A 4 7.68 21.07 23.24
CA LEU A 4 7.03 20.77 21.94
C LEU A 4 5.62 20.16 22.12
N THR A 5 5.38 19.50 23.24
CA THR A 5 4.06 18.97 23.61
C THR A 5 3.14 20.10 24.04
N GLU A 6 3.64 21.07 24.80
CA GLU A 6 2.88 22.25 25.25
C GLU A 6 2.56 23.19 24.08
N GLU A 7 3.55 23.56 23.26
CA GLU A 7 3.36 24.30 21.99
C GLU A 7 2.43 23.56 21.00
N GLY A 8 2.47 22.22 21.02
CA GLY A 8 1.62 21.37 20.20
C GLY A 8 0.17 21.32 20.69
N LEU A 9 -0.04 21.32 22.00
CA LEU A 9 -1.36 21.24 22.63
C LEU A 9 -2.13 22.55 22.43
N GLU A 10 -1.49 23.70 22.68
CA GLU A 10 -2.09 25.03 22.45
C GLU A 10 -2.50 25.21 20.97
N ARG A 11 -1.68 24.72 20.03
CA ARG A 11 -1.95 24.76 18.58
C ARG A 11 -3.14 23.87 18.17
N LEU A 12 -3.35 22.72 18.81
CA LEU A 12 -4.34 21.72 18.39
C LEU A 12 -5.68 21.84 19.13
N TYR A 13 -5.67 22.22 20.40
CA TYR A 13 -6.88 22.29 21.24
C TYR A 13 -7.32 23.74 21.54
N GLY A 14 -6.49 24.76 21.27
CA GLY A 14 -6.80 26.14 21.63
C GLY A 14 -7.06 26.28 23.14
N ASP A 15 -8.17 26.94 23.51
CA ASP A 15 -8.57 27.09 24.92
C ASP A 15 -8.80 25.73 25.63
N ASN A 16 -9.21 24.68 24.91
CA ASN A 16 -9.36 23.33 25.47
C ASN A 16 -8.02 22.70 25.88
N ALA A 17 -6.87 23.27 25.48
CA ALA A 17 -5.57 22.84 25.98
C ALA A 17 -5.46 22.92 27.51
N TYR A 18 -6.20 23.82 28.16
CA TYR A 18 -6.21 24.00 29.61
C TYR A 18 -7.26 23.14 30.34
N ASN A 19 -7.99 22.26 29.64
CA ASN A 19 -8.90 21.29 30.24
C ASN A 19 -8.12 20.34 31.20
N PRO A 20 -8.59 20.13 32.45
CA PRO A 20 -7.92 19.24 33.42
C PRO A 20 -7.63 17.82 32.91
N GLU A 21 -8.54 17.20 32.16
CA GLU A 21 -8.36 15.84 31.64
C GLU A 21 -7.23 15.77 30.60
N VAL A 22 -7.19 16.75 29.71
CA VAL A 22 -6.15 16.90 28.68
C VAL A 22 -4.78 17.13 29.33
N GLN A 23 -4.72 17.99 30.35
CA GLN A 23 -3.51 18.26 31.12
C GLN A 23 -3.06 17.04 31.95
N GLU A 24 -3.97 16.29 32.57
CA GLU A 24 -3.65 15.05 33.29
C GLU A 24 -3.08 14.00 32.32
N ARG A 25 -3.73 13.76 31.18
CA ARG A 25 -3.23 12.86 30.13
C ARG A 25 -1.82 13.27 29.69
N LYS A 26 -1.61 14.55 29.40
CA LYS A 26 -0.32 15.14 29.00
C LYS A 26 0.78 14.88 30.04
N GLU A 27 0.55 15.25 31.30
CA GLU A 27 1.55 15.05 32.38
C GLU A 27 1.83 13.57 32.64
N ARG A 28 0.80 12.72 32.59
CA ARG A 28 0.90 11.28 32.80
C ARG A 28 1.74 10.60 31.71
N GLU A 29 1.52 10.93 30.44
CA GLU A 29 2.33 10.42 29.32
C GLU A 29 3.77 10.93 29.40
N LEU A 30 3.98 12.24 29.56
CA LEU A 30 5.32 12.85 29.67
C LEU A 30 6.14 12.19 30.79
N LYS A 31 5.50 11.92 31.93
CA LYS A 31 6.12 11.23 33.07
C LYS A 31 6.52 9.79 32.73
N ILE A 32 5.66 9.00 32.11
CA ILE A 32 5.96 7.60 31.76
C ILE A 32 7.09 7.54 30.72
N ILE A 33 7.03 8.36 29.66
CA ILE A 33 8.06 8.41 28.61
C ILE A 33 9.43 8.75 29.22
N HIS A 34 9.47 9.73 30.14
CA HIS A 34 10.71 10.13 30.82
C HIS A 34 11.22 9.06 31.79
N GLN A 35 10.35 8.45 32.59
CA GLN A 35 10.73 7.38 33.53
C GLN A 35 11.25 6.11 32.82
N MET A 36 10.83 5.87 31.57
CA MET A 36 11.31 4.76 30.74
C MET A 36 12.48 5.15 29.82
N GLY A 37 12.92 6.42 29.82
CA GLY A 37 14.10 6.90 29.09
C GLY A 37 13.89 7.20 27.60
N PHE A 38 12.65 7.25 27.12
CA PHE A 38 12.35 7.37 25.68
C PHE A 38 12.22 8.81 25.14
N ASP A 39 12.58 9.83 25.92
CA ASP A 39 12.61 11.26 25.50
C ASP A 39 13.31 11.46 24.15
N VAL A 40 14.47 10.83 23.98
CA VAL A 40 15.33 11.00 22.80
C VAL A 40 14.69 10.34 21.58
N TYR A 41 14.03 9.19 21.75
CA TYR A 41 13.35 8.50 20.66
C TYR A 41 12.17 9.31 20.10
N PHE A 42 11.29 9.81 20.98
CA PHE A 42 10.22 10.72 20.58
C PHE A 42 10.76 11.98 19.88
N LEU A 43 11.91 12.51 20.32
CA LEU A 43 12.54 13.67 19.68
C LEU A 43 13.13 13.35 18.29
N ILE A 44 13.71 12.16 18.09
CA ILE A 44 14.19 11.69 16.79
C ILE A 44 13.01 11.54 15.82
N VAL A 45 11.95 10.84 16.22
CA VAL A 45 10.77 10.59 15.37
C VAL A 45 10.04 11.91 15.05
N ALA A 46 9.83 12.80 16.03
CA ALA A 46 9.24 14.12 15.79
C ALA A 46 10.12 15.03 14.92
N ASP A 47 11.43 14.80 14.84
CA ASP A 47 12.32 15.52 13.93
C ASP A 47 12.24 14.99 12.49
N LEU A 48 12.07 13.68 12.31
CA LEU A 48 11.77 13.06 11.02
C LEU A 48 10.42 13.56 10.46
N CYS A 49 9.34 13.50 11.25
CA CYS A 49 8.03 14.01 10.84
C CYS A 49 8.06 15.53 10.54
N ARG A 50 8.86 16.31 11.29
CA ARG A 50 9.09 17.73 10.99
C ARG A 50 9.82 17.94 9.66
N TYR A 51 10.83 17.13 9.36
CA TYR A 51 11.52 17.19 8.07
C TYR A 51 10.55 16.84 6.92
N ALA A 52 9.79 15.75 7.05
CA ALA A 52 8.79 15.32 6.08
C ALA A 52 7.80 16.47 5.77
N LYS A 53 7.22 17.08 6.82
CA LYS A 53 6.33 18.24 6.68
C LYS A 53 7.00 19.43 5.97
N SER A 54 8.27 19.70 6.26
CA SER A 54 9.04 20.79 5.61
C SER A 54 9.34 20.56 4.12
N ARG A 55 9.13 19.33 3.62
CA ARG A 55 9.33 18.91 2.23
C ARG A 55 8.04 18.57 1.48
N ASN A 56 6.88 18.70 2.12
CA ASN A 56 5.61 18.12 1.65
C ASN A 56 5.72 16.61 1.33
N ILE A 57 6.52 15.90 2.12
CA ILE A 57 6.49 14.43 2.18
C ILE A 57 5.39 14.07 3.16
N TRP A 58 4.41 13.31 2.71
CA TRP A 58 3.30 12.85 3.55
C TRP A 58 3.75 11.64 4.39
N TRP A 59 3.17 11.45 5.57
CA TRP A 59 3.42 10.25 6.36
C TRP A 59 2.19 9.87 7.17
N ASN A 60 2.00 8.58 7.36
CA ASN A 60 1.04 8.01 8.30
C ASN A 60 1.78 7.26 9.42
N VAL A 61 1.16 7.15 10.60
CA VAL A 61 1.63 6.29 11.69
C VAL A 61 0.77 5.03 11.72
N ARG A 62 1.29 3.91 12.22
CA ARG A 62 0.48 2.72 12.44
C ARG A 62 0.83 1.98 13.73
N GLY A 63 0.07 0.93 14.01
CA GLY A 63 0.18 0.20 15.27
C GLY A 63 -0.41 1.03 16.42
N SER A 64 0.20 0.94 17.59
CA SER A 64 -0.31 1.60 18.79
C SER A 64 0.14 3.06 18.95
N GLY A 65 0.97 3.61 18.07
CA GLY A 65 1.55 4.96 18.18
C GLY A 65 0.50 6.07 18.34
N ALA A 66 -0.62 5.97 17.63
CA ALA A 66 -1.78 6.86 17.72
C ALA A 66 -2.40 6.98 19.13
N GLY A 67 -2.13 6.04 20.05
CA GLY A 67 -2.61 6.12 21.42
C GLY A 67 -1.96 7.20 22.29
N SER A 68 -0.97 7.95 21.80
CA SER A 68 -0.22 8.96 22.58
C SER A 68 -0.60 10.40 22.23
N LEU A 69 -1.11 11.13 23.23
CA LEU A 69 -1.32 12.58 23.15
C LEU A 69 0.02 13.32 22.96
N VAL A 70 1.12 12.81 23.51
CA VAL A 70 2.46 13.36 23.27
C VAL A 70 2.88 13.19 21.81
N ALA A 71 2.60 12.05 21.17
CA ALA A 71 2.84 11.84 19.74
C ALA A 71 2.01 12.80 18.86
N TYR A 72 0.72 12.97 19.19
CA TYR A 72 -0.17 13.89 18.47
C TYR A 72 0.30 15.35 18.57
N CYS A 73 0.57 15.85 19.78
CA CYS A 73 1.03 17.22 19.99
C CYS A 73 2.36 17.52 19.29
N THR A 74 3.32 16.57 19.36
CA THR A 74 4.62 16.71 18.70
C THR A 74 4.57 16.56 17.18
N GLY A 75 3.42 16.20 16.62
CA GLY A 75 3.23 16.04 15.18
C GLY A 75 3.84 14.75 14.62
N ILE A 76 3.86 13.68 15.42
CA ILE A 76 4.18 12.32 14.95
C ILE A 76 2.93 11.71 14.34
N THR A 77 1.82 11.66 15.09
CA THR A 77 0.53 11.08 14.65
C THR A 77 -0.42 12.16 14.11
N GLY A 78 -1.31 11.78 13.19
CA GLY A 78 -2.33 12.69 12.62
C GLY A 78 -3.66 12.73 13.37
N ILE A 79 -3.97 11.69 14.15
CA ILE A 79 -5.26 11.48 14.82
C ILE A 79 -5.26 11.88 16.30
N ASP A 80 -6.36 12.46 16.78
CA ASP A 80 -6.58 12.79 18.20
C ASP A 80 -6.91 11.52 19.02
N PRO A 81 -6.06 11.13 20.00
CA PRO A 81 -6.32 9.97 20.85
C PRO A 81 -7.45 10.14 21.85
N LEU A 82 -7.78 11.37 22.27
CA LEU A 82 -8.84 11.63 23.23
C LEU A 82 -10.20 11.49 22.55
N LYS A 83 -10.42 12.19 21.43
CA LYS A 83 -11.63 12.08 20.61
C LYS A 83 -11.96 10.63 20.22
N ASN A 84 -10.94 9.83 19.92
CA ASN A 84 -11.09 8.45 19.43
C ASN A 84 -11.03 7.36 20.52
N ASN A 85 -11.02 7.72 21.81
CA ASN A 85 -10.90 6.77 22.94
C ASN A 85 -9.63 5.87 22.89
N LEU A 86 -8.51 6.37 22.36
CA LEU A 86 -7.27 5.60 22.21
C LEU A 86 -6.41 5.61 23.50
N ILE A 87 -5.79 4.47 23.81
CA ILE A 87 -5.16 4.21 25.12
C ILE A 87 -3.63 4.18 25.01
N PHE A 88 -2.98 5.12 25.70
CA PHE A 88 -1.52 5.24 25.73
C PHE A 88 -0.80 3.98 26.26
N GLU A 89 -1.33 3.33 27.28
CA GLU A 89 -0.72 2.15 27.89
C GLU A 89 -0.72 0.92 26.97
N ARG A 90 -1.51 0.95 25.88
CA ARG A 90 -1.42 -0.04 24.79
C ARG A 90 -0.23 0.24 23.86
N PHE A 91 0.31 1.45 23.85
CA PHE A 91 1.58 1.80 23.21
C PHE A 91 2.78 1.58 24.14
N LEU A 92 2.79 2.27 25.28
CA LEU A 92 3.90 2.26 26.24
C LEU A 92 3.40 1.90 27.65
N ASN A 93 3.60 0.65 28.01
CA ASN A 93 3.11 0.07 29.26
C ASN A 93 4.16 0.22 30.38
N PRO A 94 3.92 1.00 31.46
CA PRO A 94 4.88 1.21 32.54
C PRO A 94 5.21 -0.07 33.34
N ALA A 95 4.38 -1.12 33.26
CA ALA A 95 4.68 -2.43 33.86
C ALA A 95 5.67 -3.28 33.04
N ARG A 96 6.09 -2.81 31.85
CA ARG A 96 7.10 -3.47 31.00
C ARG A 96 7.98 -2.43 30.32
N VAL A 97 9.22 -2.28 30.79
CA VAL A 97 10.26 -1.58 30.02
C VAL A 97 10.56 -2.39 28.75
N SER A 98 10.05 -1.89 27.64
CA SER A 98 10.32 -2.37 26.29
C SER A 98 10.26 -1.19 25.33
N MET A 99 11.07 -1.22 24.29
CA MET A 99 11.13 -0.15 23.31
C MET A 99 9.74 0.09 22.67
N PRO A 100 9.23 1.33 22.66
CA PRO A 100 8.12 1.71 21.79
C PRO A 100 8.59 1.67 20.33
N ASP A 101 7.66 1.35 19.43
CA ASP A 101 7.93 1.22 18.00
C ASP A 101 6.94 2.09 17.21
N PHE A 102 7.46 3.14 16.55
CA PHE A 102 6.74 3.98 15.60
C PHE A 102 7.06 3.52 14.19
N ASP A 103 6.20 2.65 13.65
CA ASP A 103 6.13 2.37 12.22
C ASP A 103 5.59 3.62 11.49
N LEU A 104 6.37 4.15 10.53
CA LEU A 104 5.98 5.30 9.72
C LEU A 104 5.80 4.88 8.25
N ASP A 105 4.57 4.98 7.73
CA ASP A 105 4.29 4.76 6.31
C ASP A 105 4.49 6.06 5.52
N PHE A 106 5.22 6.01 4.41
CA PHE A 106 5.50 7.14 3.51
C PHE A 106 5.11 6.79 2.06
N PRO A 107 4.86 7.78 1.18
CA PRO A 107 4.85 7.59 -0.27
C PRO A 107 6.09 6.82 -0.73
N ASP A 108 5.90 5.77 -1.54
CA ASP A 108 6.95 4.82 -1.92
C ASP A 108 8.15 5.50 -2.60
N ASP A 109 7.86 6.56 -3.36
CA ASP A 109 8.80 7.39 -4.12
C ASP A 109 9.54 8.44 -3.27
N GLN A 110 8.99 8.83 -2.10
CA GLN A 110 9.64 9.77 -1.17
C GLN A 110 10.31 9.08 0.03
N ARG A 111 10.02 7.80 0.28
CA ARG A 111 10.58 6.97 1.35
C ARG A 111 12.11 6.99 1.39
N GLU A 112 12.78 7.00 0.23
CA GLU A 112 14.24 7.10 0.16
C GLU A 112 14.76 8.46 0.66
N GLU A 113 14.06 9.58 0.41
CA GLU A 113 14.51 10.88 0.93
C GLU A 113 14.53 10.90 2.46
N MET A 114 13.55 10.27 3.11
CA MET A 114 13.51 10.18 4.56
C MET A 114 14.67 9.35 5.15
N ILE A 115 15.06 8.27 4.47
CA ILE A 115 16.26 7.49 4.84
C ILE A 115 17.52 8.34 4.61
N ARG A 116 17.66 9.01 3.45
CA ARG A 116 18.79 9.90 3.15
C ARG A 116 18.91 11.06 4.15
N TYR A 117 17.79 11.65 4.59
CA TYR A 117 17.77 12.65 5.64
C TYR A 117 18.28 12.09 6.96
N THR A 118 17.83 10.90 7.36
CA THR A 118 18.25 10.22 8.60
C THR A 118 19.78 10.02 8.61
N VAL A 119 20.35 9.53 7.51
CA VAL A 119 21.80 9.39 7.33
C VAL A 119 22.52 10.74 7.45
N GLN A 120 22.06 11.77 6.74
CA GLN A 120 22.65 13.12 6.77
C GLN A 120 22.52 13.82 8.13
N LYS A 121 21.50 13.45 8.94
CA LYS A 121 21.19 14.07 10.23
C LYS A 121 21.93 13.42 11.40
N TYR A 122 22.11 12.11 11.38
CA TYR A 122 22.70 11.34 12.49
C TYR A 122 24.08 10.75 12.18
N GLY A 123 24.47 10.62 10.90
CA GLY A 123 25.84 10.27 10.47
C GLY A 123 25.91 8.99 9.64
N ASP A 124 26.72 9.01 8.56
CA ASP A 124 27.01 7.87 7.67
C ASP A 124 27.61 6.64 8.39
N ASP A 125 28.21 6.86 9.56
CA ASP A 125 28.84 5.86 10.42
C ASP A 125 27.91 5.38 11.56
N GLN A 126 26.85 6.13 11.87
CA GLN A 126 25.90 5.86 12.95
C GLN A 126 24.54 5.32 12.45
N VAL A 127 24.29 5.36 11.14
CA VAL A 127 23.05 4.92 10.50
C VAL A 127 23.30 3.85 9.42
N ALA A 128 22.60 2.72 9.52
CA ALA A 128 22.66 1.64 8.51
C ALA A 128 21.31 0.95 8.33
N GLN A 129 21.02 0.50 7.11
CA GLN A 129 19.94 -0.45 6.87
C GLN A 129 20.24 -1.82 7.51
N ILE A 130 19.19 -2.57 7.84
CA ILE A 130 19.31 -3.87 8.53
C ILE A 130 19.47 -5.02 7.52
N ALA A 131 20.28 -6.05 7.85
CA ALA A 131 20.31 -7.30 7.09
C ALA A 131 19.04 -8.16 7.28
N THR A 132 18.60 -8.80 6.20
CA THR A 132 17.57 -9.85 6.22
C THR A 132 18.16 -11.14 5.66
N MET A 133 18.06 -12.27 6.36
CA MET A 133 18.52 -13.55 5.82
C MET A 133 17.38 -14.26 5.10
N ASN A 134 17.44 -14.33 3.78
CA ASN A 134 16.44 -15.01 2.98
C ASN A 134 16.58 -16.53 3.17
N ARG A 135 15.72 -17.11 4.01
CA ARG A 135 15.74 -18.53 4.33
C ARG A 135 14.91 -19.35 3.35
N MET A 136 15.37 -20.57 3.05
CA MET A 136 14.70 -21.49 2.13
C MET A 136 13.41 -22.02 2.77
N LYS A 137 12.26 -21.47 2.38
CA LYS A 137 10.92 -21.98 2.74
C LYS A 137 10.60 -23.24 1.92
N ALA A 138 9.80 -24.18 2.45
CA ALA A 138 9.36 -25.44 1.83
C ALA A 138 9.30 -25.45 0.28
N ARG A 139 8.43 -24.63 -0.32
CA ARG A 139 8.26 -24.54 -1.79
C ARG A 139 9.52 -24.10 -2.55
N ALA A 140 10.36 -23.28 -1.93
CA ALA A 140 11.63 -22.85 -2.52
C ALA A 140 12.69 -23.94 -2.40
N ALA A 141 12.78 -24.61 -1.24
CA ALA A 141 13.69 -25.74 -1.04
C ALA A 141 13.47 -26.84 -2.10
N ILE A 142 12.22 -27.26 -2.30
CA ILE A 142 11.87 -28.25 -3.35
C ILE A 142 12.24 -27.74 -4.75
N ARG A 143 12.02 -26.47 -5.08
CA ARG A 143 12.36 -25.91 -6.40
C ARG A 143 13.87 -25.83 -6.66
N ASP A 144 14.66 -25.47 -5.66
CA ASP A 144 16.11 -25.37 -5.79
C ASP A 144 16.78 -26.75 -5.79
N VAL A 145 16.36 -27.66 -4.90
CA VAL A 145 16.85 -29.04 -4.87
C VAL A 145 16.46 -29.79 -6.14
N GLY A 146 15.22 -29.64 -6.61
CA GLY A 146 14.76 -30.27 -7.86
C GLY A 146 15.57 -29.81 -9.07
N ARG A 147 15.88 -28.51 -9.14
CA ARG A 147 16.79 -27.95 -10.16
C ARG A 147 18.21 -28.50 -10.05
N ALA A 148 18.77 -28.59 -8.83
CA ALA A 148 20.11 -29.12 -8.59
C ALA A 148 20.23 -30.62 -8.90
N LYS A 149 19.17 -31.41 -8.66
CA LYS A 149 19.07 -32.83 -9.03
C LYS A 149 18.70 -33.06 -10.51
N GLY A 150 18.52 -32.01 -11.31
CA GLY A 150 18.19 -32.11 -12.75
C GLY A 150 16.76 -32.57 -13.05
N ILE A 151 15.85 -32.52 -12.08
CA ILE A 151 14.45 -32.96 -12.23
C ILE A 151 13.66 -31.92 -13.06
N GLN A 152 12.76 -32.38 -13.93
CA GLN A 152 12.05 -31.51 -14.87
C GLN A 152 11.22 -30.45 -14.11
N LEU A 153 11.39 -29.17 -14.45
CA LEU A 153 10.83 -28.06 -13.68
C LEU A 153 9.30 -28.10 -13.53
N SER A 154 8.58 -28.68 -14.49
CA SER A 154 7.14 -28.95 -14.44
C SER A 154 6.76 -29.93 -13.32
N GLN A 155 7.49 -31.04 -13.17
CA GLN A 155 7.32 -32.03 -12.10
C GLN A 155 7.67 -31.41 -10.74
N VAL A 156 8.79 -30.69 -10.66
CA VAL A 156 9.24 -29.99 -9.45
C VAL A 156 8.21 -28.96 -8.99
N ASP A 157 7.64 -28.18 -9.91
CA ASP A 157 6.64 -27.17 -9.58
C ASP A 157 5.27 -27.78 -9.19
N ARG A 158 4.88 -28.92 -9.78
CA ARG A 158 3.72 -29.69 -9.30
C ARG A 158 3.92 -30.10 -7.84
N ILE A 159 5.07 -30.70 -7.50
CA ILE A 159 5.37 -31.17 -6.14
C ILE A 159 5.39 -29.98 -5.17
N ALA A 160 6.04 -28.87 -5.53
CA ALA A 160 6.05 -27.65 -4.72
C ALA A 160 4.65 -27.04 -4.52
N LYS A 161 3.73 -27.18 -5.48
CA LYS A 161 2.34 -26.70 -5.34
C LYS A 161 1.50 -27.50 -4.33
N LEU A 162 1.84 -28.76 -4.06
CA LEU A 162 1.12 -29.61 -3.09
C LEU A 162 1.29 -29.15 -1.62
N ILE A 163 2.34 -28.38 -1.32
CA ILE A 163 2.55 -27.78 0.00
C ILE A 163 1.69 -26.50 0.12
N PRO A 164 0.85 -26.32 1.15
CA PRO A 164 0.09 -25.09 1.36
C PRO A 164 0.98 -23.86 1.53
N ALA A 165 0.57 -22.72 0.95
CA ALA A 165 1.28 -21.44 1.06
C ALA A 165 0.36 -20.36 1.63
N ILE A 166 -0.04 -20.54 2.88
CA ILE A 166 -0.97 -19.64 3.58
C ILE A 166 -0.20 -18.43 4.13
N PRO A 167 -0.57 -17.18 3.79
CA PRO A 167 0.03 -15.98 4.36
C PRO A 167 -0.06 -15.96 5.89
N GLY A 168 1.02 -15.54 6.55
CA GLY A 168 1.11 -15.52 8.02
C GLY A 168 1.22 -16.90 8.70
N LYS A 169 0.93 -18.01 7.99
CA LYS A 169 0.96 -19.37 8.54
C LYS A 169 1.64 -20.36 7.57
N PRO A 170 2.97 -20.25 7.38
CA PRO A 170 3.70 -21.09 6.44
C PRO A 170 3.76 -22.55 6.92
N ALA A 171 3.35 -23.49 6.07
CA ALA A 171 3.59 -24.91 6.28
C ALA A 171 5.06 -25.26 6.01
N THR A 172 5.70 -26.01 6.90
CA THR A 172 6.96 -26.70 6.63
C THR A 172 6.71 -27.94 5.77
N ILE A 173 7.77 -28.56 5.24
CA ILE A 173 7.63 -29.82 4.51
C ILE A 173 7.17 -30.95 5.46
N GLN A 174 7.61 -30.95 6.72
CA GLN A 174 7.19 -31.93 7.72
C GLN A 174 5.69 -31.84 8.03
N ASP A 175 5.15 -30.62 8.15
CA ASP A 175 3.73 -30.35 8.46
C ASP A 175 2.75 -30.92 7.43
N VAL A 176 3.22 -31.16 6.19
CA VAL A 176 2.43 -31.69 5.08
C VAL A 176 2.51 -33.22 5.00
N LEU A 177 3.56 -33.81 5.58
CA LEU A 177 3.76 -35.26 5.63
C LEU A 177 3.21 -35.90 6.93
N THR A 178 3.07 -35.13 8.01
CA THR A 178 2.56 -35.62 9.30
C THR A 178 1.04 -35.82 9.28
N GLU A 179 0.59 -37.06 9.38
CA GLU A 179 -0.82 -37.42 9.47
C GLU A 179 -1.49 -36.79 10.72
N GLY A 180 -2.71 -36.30 10.57
CA GLY A 180 -3.44 -35.56 11.61
C GLY A 180 -3.03 -34.10 11.78
N HIS A 181 -2.00 -33.61 11.07
CA HIS A 181 -1.67 -32.19 11.05
C HIS A 181 -2.59 -31.41 10.08
N GLU A 182 -2.85 -30.12 10.38
CA GLU A 182 -3.80 -29.29 9.61
C GLU A 182 -3.39 -29.01 8.16
N PHE A 183 -2.13 -29.25 7.81
CA PHE A 183 -1.57 -29.09 6.46
C PHE A 183 -1.28 -30.41 5.74
N TYR A 184 -1.66 -31.54 6.32
CA TYR A 184 -1.44 -32.87 5.78
C TYR A 184 -1.98 -33.02 4.35
N ASN A 185 -1.15 -33.47 3.42
CA ASN A 185 -1.55 -33.72 2.03
C ASN A 185 -1.28 -35.18 1.63
N PRO A 186 -2.31 -36.03 1.51
CA PRO A 186 -2.13 -37.44 1.17
C PRO A 186 -1.59 -37.65 -0.27
N GLU A 187 -1.79 -36.72 -1.22
CA GLU A 187 -1.18 -36.84 -2.56
C GLU A 187 0.34 -36.77 -2.48
N LEU A 188 0.89 -35.84 -1.68
CA LEU A 188 2.33 -35.71 -1.51
C LEU A 188 2.92 -36.96 -0.81
N VAL A 189 2.23 -37.47 0.22
CA VAL A 189 2.63 -38.69 0.94
C VAL A 189 2.58 -39.93 0.04
N GLU A 190 1.57 -40.05 -0.83
CA GLU A 190 1.53 -41.11 -1.85
C GLU A 190 2.67 -41.00 -2.86
N LEU A 191 2.96 -39.80 -3.38
CA LEU A 191 4.04 -39.59 -4.34
C LEU A 191 5.41 -39.90 -3.73
N VAL A 192 5.66 -39.47 -2.49
CA VAL A 192 6.89 -39.80 -1.73
C VAL A 192 7.03 -41.30 -1.47
N LYS A 193 5.91 -42.03 -1.28
CA LYS A 193 5.94 -43.50 -1.11
C LYS A 193 6.08 -44.29 -2.42
N LYS A 194 5.74 -43.69 -3.57
CA LYS A 194 5.68 -44.37 -4.88
C LYS A 194 6.87 -44.07 -5.80
N ASP A 195 7.50 -42.91 -5.67
CA ASP A 195 8.61 -42.47 -6.53
C ASP A 195 9.85 -42.14 -5.68
N GLN A 196 10.90 -42.96 -5.85
CA GLN A 196 12.16 -42.83 -5.14
C GLN A 196 12.88 -41.49 -5.39
N VAL A 197 12.67 -40.88 -6.57
CA VAL A 197 13.24 -39.57 -6.93
C VAL A 197 12.49 -38.46 -6.21
N ILE A 198 11.17 -38.60 -6.03
CA ILE A 198 10.37 -37.67 -5.22
C ILE A 198 10.70 -37.81 -3.73
N GLN A 199 10.93 -39.03 -3.23
CA GLN A 199 11.40 -39.24 -1.85
C GLN A 199 12.73 -38.52 -1.59
N ASP A 200 13.76 -38.77 -2.40
CA ASP A 200 15.09 -38.14 -2.28
C ASP A 200 15.02 -36.60 -2.44
N LEU A 201 14.19 -36.10 -3.37
CA LEU A 201 13.89 -34.68 -3.50
C LEU A 201 13.32 -34.08 -2.20
N VAL A 202 12.29 -34.71 -1.63
CA VAL A 202 11.59 -34.21 -0.44
C VAL A 202 12.47 -34.31 0.81
N GLU A 203 13.11 -35.45 1.06
CA GLU A 203 14.04 -35.62 2.19
C GLU A 203 15.26 -34.70 2.12
N THR A 204 15.80 -34.45 0.93
CA THR A 204 16.88 -33.47 0.74
C THR A 204 16.37 -32.04 0.99
N SER A 205 15.14 -31.73 0.57
CA SER A 205 14.53 -30.41 0.77
C SER A 205 14.23 -30.12 2.24
N MET A 206 13.78 -31.12 3.02
CA MET A 206 13.58 -30.99 4.48
C MET A 206 14.86 -30.61 5.21
N LYS A 207 16.02 -31.14 4.78
CA LYS A 207 17.34 -30.87 5.38
C LYS A 207 17.88 -29.47 5.02
N LEU A 208 17.27 -28.79 4.03
CA LEU A 208 17.64 -27.45 3.57
C LEU A 208 16.58 -26.39 3.89
N GLU A 209 15.43 -26.78 4.43
CA GLU A 209 14.42 -25.84 4.92
C GLU A 209 14.97 -25.01 6.09
N GLY A 210 14.69 -23.70 6.10
CA GLY A 210 15.18 -22.76 7.11
C GLY A 210 16.64 -22.30 6.95
N VAL A 211 17.42 -22.95 6.09
CA VAL A 211 18.81 -22.56 5.78
C VAL A 211 18.83 -21.20 5.07
N ALA A 212 19.77 -20.33 5.44
CA ALA A 212 19.95 -19.03 4.83
C ALA A 212 20.56 -19.16 3.42
N ARG A 213 19.89 -18.61 2.41
CA ARG A 213 20.28 -18.69 0.99
C ARG A 213 21.18 -17.53 0.56
N ASN A 214 20.81 -16.31 0.95
CA ASN A 214 21.57 -15.08 0.74
C ASN A 214 21.14 -14.02 1.75
N SER A 215 21.98 -12.99 1.93
CA SER A 215 21.59 -11.76 2.60
C SER A 215 20.83 -10.84 1.64
N GLY A 216 19.74 -10.28 2.13
CA GLY A 216 19.07 -9.10 1.59
C GLY A 216 19.28 -7.90 2.51
N VAL A 217 18.71 -6.78 2.11
CA VAL A 217 18.62 -5.55 2.89
C VAL A 217 17.16 -5.34 3.27
N HIS A 218 16.88 -4.91 4.50
CA HIS A 218 15.53 -4.60 4.93
C HIS A 218 15.00 -3.40 4.14
N ALA A 219 13.82 -3.54 3.53
CA ALA A 219 13.27 -2.55 2.61
C ALA A 219 12.79 -1.23 3.28
N ALA A 220 12.93 -1.12 4.60
CA ALA A 220 12.29 -0.09 5.42
C ALA A 220 13.06 0.27 6.70
N ALA A 221 13.49 -0.76 7.46
CA ALA A 221 14.16 -0.58 8.74
C ALA A 221 15.61 -0.07 8.60
N VAL A 222 15.93 0.98 9.37
CA VAL A 222 17.30 1.41 9.66
C VAL A 222 17.55 1.39 11.16
N ILE A 223 18.82 1.23 11.53
CA ILE A 223 19.31 1.51 12.88
C ILE A 223 19.86 2.93 12.95
N VAL A 224 19.66 3.59 14.10
CA VAL A 224 20.37 4.81 14.50
C VAL A 224 21.08 4.56 15.83
N ALA A 225 22.37 4.86 15.94
CA ALA A 225 23.18 4.69 17.15
C ALA A 225 23.66 6.03 17.75
N ASP A 226 24.27 6.00 18.95
CA ASP A 226 24.94 7.16 19.58
C ASP A 226 26.41 7.32 19.15
N ARG A 227 26.94 6.34 18.41
CA ARG A 227 28.36 6.14 18.04
C ARG A 227 28.44 5.43 16.69
N GLU A 228 29.66 5.33 16.15
CA GLU A 228 29.97 4.46 15.01
C GLU A 228 29.44 3.04 15.27
N LEU A 229 28.64 2.52 14.33
CA LEU A 229 27.94 1.24 14.45
C LEU A 229 28.87 0.04 14.63
N THR A 230 30.13 0.14 14.22
CA THR A 230 31.15 -0.91 14.39
C THR A 230 31.46 -1.22 15.86
N HIS A 231 31.13 -0.33 16.79
CA HIS A 231 31.17 -0.60 18.23
C HIS A 231 30.07 -1.57 18.71
N TYR A 232 28.99 -1.75 17.94
CA TYR A 232 27.81 -2.52 18.34
C TYR A 232 27.52 -3.72 17.42
N THR A 233 27.74 -3.58 16.11
CA THR A 233 27.44 -4.65 15.14
C THR A 233 28.46 -4.64 13.99
N PRO A 234 28.92 -5.83 13.53
CA PRO A 234 29.69 -5.90 12.30
C PRO A 234 28.84 -5.48 11.10
N LEU A 235 29.46 -4.77 10.15
CA LEU A 235 28.82 -4.22 8.97
C LEU A 235 29.25 -4.96 7.70
N MET A 236 28.40 -4.98 6.68
CA MET A 236 28.72 -5.39 5.31
C MET A 236 28.55 -4.22 4.35
N ARG A 237 29.23 -4.29 3.19
CA ARG A 237 29.14 -3.26 2.16
C ARG A 237 27.72 -3.20 1.59
N ALA A 238 27.24 -1.99 1.35
CA ALA A 238 26.07 -1.70 0.54
C ALA A 238 26.07 -2.50 -0.78
N SER A 239 24.92 -3.08 -1.13
CA SER A 239 24.66 -3.60 -2.48
C SER A 239 24.20 -2.47 -3.41
N LYS A 240 24.22 -2.69 -4.73
CA LYS A 240 23.75 -1.70 -5.70
C LYS A 240 22.24 -1.48 -5.50
N GLY A 241 21.85 -0.30 -5.00
CA GLY A 241 20.48 0.02 -4.59
C GLY A 241 20.25 0.07 -3.07
N SER A 242 21.29 -0.11 -2.24
CA SER A 242 21.23 0.31 -0.82
C SER A 242 21.40 1.83 -0.72
N ILE A 243 20.72 2.45 0.25
CA ILE A 243 20.68 3.90 0.45
C ILE A 243 21.78 4.33 1.44
N THR A 244 22.07 3.49 2.44
CA THR A 244 23.16 3.66 3.40
C THR A 244 24.48 3.11 2.83
N ASN A 245 25.61 3.70 3.22
CA ASN A 245 26.95 3.24 2.80
C ASN A 245 27.30 1.82 3.30
N ALA A 246 26.64 1.38 4.37
CA ALA A 246 26.77 0.06 4.97
C ALA A 246 25.42 -0.54 5.34
N VAL A 247 25.40 -1.86 5.57
CA VAL A 247 24.25 -2.62 6.08
C VAL A 247 24.75 -3.42 7.29
N THR A 248 23.93 -3.65 8.32
CA THR A 248 24.31 -4.56 9.42
C THR A 248 24.58 -5.98 8.90
N GLN A 249 25.37 -6.79 9.60
CA GLN A 249 25.41 -8.24 9.34
C GLN A 249 24.40 -9.02 10.20
N TYR A 250 24.02 -8.47 11.35
CA TYR A 250 23.01 -9.06 12.24
C TYR A 250 21.59 -8.72 11.77
N GLU A 251 20.68 -9.70 11.88
CA GLU A 251 19.24 -9.52 11.69
C GLU A 251 18.62 -8.75 12.88
N PHE A 252 17.49 -8.06 12.68
CA PHE A 252 16.90 -7.16 13.69
C PHE A 252 16.77 -7.74 15.11
N PRO A 253 16.31 -8.99 15.36
CA PRO A 253 16.16 -9.51 16.73
C PRO A 253 17.47 -9.52 17.54
N ILE A 254 18.63 -9.61 16.89
CA ILE A 254 19.94 -9.52 17.56
C ILE A 254 20.23 -8.04 17.90
N LEU A 255 19.98 -7.12 16.96
CA LEU A 255 20.15 -5.68 17.13
C LEU A 255 19.25 -5.12 18.24
N GLU A 256 17.98 -5.56 18.30
CA GLU A 256 17.03 -5.26 19.38
C GLU A 256 17.57 -5.74 20.74
N SER A 257 18.11 -6.97 20.80
CA SER A 257 18.62 -7.56 22.04
C SER A 257 19.88 -6.88 22.62
N ILE A 258 20.62 -6.13 21.79
CA ILE A 258 21.74 -5.27 22.22
C ILE A 258 21.32 -3.79 22.37
N GLY A 259 20.02 -3.48 22.27
CA GLY A 259 19.45 -2.17 22.57
C GLY A 259 19.59 -1.12 21.45
N LEU A 260 19.84 -1.53 20.21
CA LEU A 260 19.93 -0.60 19.08
C LEU A 260 18.55 -0.09 18.62
N LEU A 261 18.46 1.21 18.40
CA LEU A 261 17.25 1.93 18.00
C LEU A 261 16.90 1.64 16.53
N LYS A 262 15.72 1.05 16.30
CA LYS A 262 15.09 0.86 14.98
C LYS A 262 14.20 2.06 14.61
N VAL A 263 14.22 2.47 13.35
CA VAL A 263 13.18 3.31 12.74
C VAL A 263 12.74 2.68 11.42
N ASP A 264 11.44 2.42 11.26
CA ASP A 264 10.89 1.81 10.05
C ASP A 264 10.30 2.86 9.11
N PHE A 265 10.99 3.09 8.00
CA PHE A 265 10.54 3.91 6.88
C PHE A 265 9.81 3.02 5.89
N LEU A 266 8.50 2.89 6.05
CA LEU A 266 7.67 1.97 5.28
C LEU A 266 7.12 2.63 4.02
N GLY A 267 6.86 1.80 3.01
CA GLY A 267 6.37 2.24 1.70
C GLY A 267 4.89 1.92 1.56
N LEU A 268 4.10 2.92 1.21
CA LEU A 268 2.66 2.79 1.02
C LEU A 268 2.23 3.56 -0.24
N SER A 269 2.09 2.83 -1.36
CA SER A 269 1.69 3.38 -2.65
C SER A 269 0.38 4.19 -2.60
N THR A 270 -0.54 3.88 -1.67
CA THR A 270 -1.74 4.69 -1.41
C THR A 270 -1.42 6.16 -1.09
N LEU A 271 -0.36 6.43 -0.32
CA LEU A 271 0.05 7.82 -0.02
C LEU A 271 0.62 8.51 -1.28
N THR A 272 1.30 7.78 -2.16
CA THR A 272 1.71 8.30 -3.48
C THR A 272 0.48 8.60 -4.35
N VAL A 273 -0.51 7.69 -4.41
CA VAL A 273 -1.78 7.91 -5.14
C VAL A 273 -2.50 9.17 -4.65
N MET A 274 -2.68 9.31 -3.33
CA MET A 274 -3.37 10.48 -2.76
C MET A 274 -2.61 11.78 -3.00
N ARG A 275 -1.26 11.75 -2.98
CA ARG A 275 -0.43 12.92 -3.30
C ARG A 275 -0.53 13.29 -4.79
N GLU A 276 -0.50 12.32 -5.70
CA GLU A 276 -0.64 12.58 -7.14
C GLU A 276 -2.05 13.04 -7.50
N ALA A 277 -3.09 12.49 -6.86
CA ALA A 277 -4.44 13.04 -6.94
C ALA A 277 -4.47 14.49 -6.44
N GLY A 278 -3.88 14.78 -5.27
CA GLY A 278 -3.75 16.14 -4.75
C GLY A 278 -2.99 17.11 -5.68
N ARG A 279 -1.97 16.63 -6.40
CA ARG A 279 -1.27 17.41 -7.43
C ARG A 279 -2.17 17.71 -8.63
N LEU A 280 -2.83 16.69 -9.19
CA LEU A 280 -3.74 16.86 -10.34
C LEU A 280 -4.93 17.76 -9.99
N ILE A 281 -5.46 17.65 -8.76
CA ILE A 281 -6.51 18.53 -8.24
C ILE A 281 -6.02 19.98 -8.12
N LYS A 282 -4.79 20.20 -7.62
CA LYS A 282 -4.19 21.53 -7.55
C LYS A 282 -3.95 22.14 -8.94
N GLU A 283 -3.60 21.31 -9.92
CA GLU A 283 -3.38 21.73 -11.31
C GLU A 283 -4.68 22.08 -12.06
N ARG A 284 -5.79 21.36 -11.84
CA ARG A 284 -7.09 21.62 -12.51
C ARG A 284 -7.99 22.60 -11.76
N HIS A 285 -8.07 22.50 -10.43
CA HIS A 285 -9.03 23.24 -9.58
C HIS A 285 -8.38 24.30 -8.68
N GLY A 286 -7.05 24.33 -8.58
CA GLY A 286 -6.31 25.25 -7.69
C GLY A 286 -6.36 24.89 -6.20
N ILE A 287 -7.02 23.79 -5.83
CA ILE A 287 -7.22 23.35 -4.44
C ILE A 287 -6.00 22.56 -3.97
N GLU A 288 -5.39 22.96 -2.85
CA GLU A 288 -4.21 22.32 -2.28
C GLU A 288 -4.57 21.36 -1.14
N TYR A 289 -4.64 20.06 -1.47
CA TYR A 289 -4.75 18.99 -0.48
C TYR A 289 -3.39 18.54 0.05
N ALA A 290 -3.36 18.21 1.34
CA ALA A 290 -2.30 17.57 2.08
C ALA A 290 -2.94 16.53 3.02
N LEU A 291 -2.21 15.50 3.46
CA LEU A 291 -2.78 14.42 4.28
C LEU A 291 -3.52 14.91 5.55
N ALA A 292 -3.17 16.09 6.07
CA ALA A 292 -3.77 16.69 7.26
C ALA A 292 -4.98 17.62 6.99
N ASN A 293 -5.43 17.81 5.73
CA ASN A 293 -6.63 18.60 5.39
C ASN A 293 -7.62 17.90 4.45
N ILE A 294 -7.40 16.65 4.05
CA ILE A 294 -8.42 15.86 3.36
C ILE A 294 -9.44 15.37 4.42
N PRO A 295 -10.74 15.66 4.28
CA PRO A 295 -11.75 15.24 5.25
C PRO A 295 -11.86 13.72 5.41
N PHE A 296 -12.11 13.28 6.66
CA PHE A 296 -12.36 11.88 7.02
C PHE A 296 -13.49 11.70 8.04
N GLU A 297 -14.05 12.82 8.53
CA GLU A 297 -15.07 12.90 9.57
C GLU A 297 -15.90 14.18 9.39
N GLY A 298 -17.08 14.23 10.03
CA GLY A 298 -17.99 15.38 9.92
C GLY A 298 -18.74 15.45 8.58
N GLU A 299 -19.44 16.57 8.37
CA GLU A 299 -20.30 16.82 7.20
C GLU A 299 -19.52 16.82 5.87
N GLU A 300 -18.29 17.33 5.87
CA GLU A 300 -17.42 17.31 4.69
C GLU A 300 -17.07 15.88 4.21
N ALA A 301 -17.17 14.87 5.09
CA ALA A 301 -16.94 13.47 4.73
C ALA A 301 -18.22 12.71 4.31
N THR A 302 -19.40 13.35 4.28
CA THR A 302 -20.68 12.68 4.00
C THR A 302 -20.71 12.00 2.61
N GLU A 303 -20.12 12.59 1.57
CA GLU A 303 -20.04 11.94 0.25
C GLU A 303 -19.10 10.72 0.24
N ALA A 304 -18.02 10.76 1.02
CA ALA A 304 -17.15 9.59 1.21
C ALA A 304 -17.91 8.43 1.89
N PHE A 305 -18.75 8.73 2.89
CA PHE A 305 -19.62 7.75 3.55
C PHE A 305 -20.71 7.19 2.62
N LYS A 306 -21.31 8.02 1.74
CA LYS A 306 -22.22 7.56 0.68
C LYS A 306 -21.52 6.65 -0.33
N LEU A 307 -20.32 7.01 -0.80
CA LEU A 307 -19.53 6.18 -1.70
C LEU A 307 -19.15 4.83 -1.06
N LEU A 308 -18.73 4.83 0.22
CA LEU A 308 -18.47 3.61 0.97
C LEU A 308 -19.74 2.74 1.08
N SER A 309 -20.88 3.35 1.40
CA SER A 309 -22.20 2.69 1.51
C SER A 309 -22.73 2.13 0.18
N SER A 310 -22.29 2.66 -0.96
CA SER A 310 -22.68 2.15 -2.29
C SER A 310 -21.96 0.86 -2.71
N GLY A 311 -20.80 0.57 -2.12
CA GLY A 311 -19.95 -0.55 -2.54
C GLY A 311 -19.09 -0.29 -3.79
N GLU A 312 -19.18 0.88 -4.43
CA GLU A 312 -18.36 1.27 -5.60
C GLU A 312 -16.91 1.67 -5.23
N VAL A 313 -16.31 0.90 -4.32
CA VAL A 313 -15.07 1.19 -3.60
C VAL A 313 -13.81 0.62 -4.27
N SER A 314 -13.86 0.40 -5.58
CA SER A 314 -12.66 0.00 -6.35
C SER A 314 -11.58 1.10 -6.24
N GLY A 315 -10.35 0.71 -5.90
CA GLY A 315 -9.24 1.64 -5.62
C GLY A 315 -9.25 2.32 -4.25
N VAL A 316 -10.24 2.09 -3.38
CA VAL A 316 -10.34 2.70 -2.04
C VAL A 316 -9.60 1.83 -1.01
N PHE A 317 -8.81 2.45 -0.13
CA PHE A 317 -7.86 1.73 0.73
C PHE A 317 -8.54 0.76 1.72
N GLN A 318 -7.90 -0.39 1.96
CA GLN A 318 -8.40 -1.54 2.75
C GLN A 318 -9.70 -2.23 2.24
N VAL A 319 -10.57 -1.56 1.49
CA VAL A 319 -11.96 -2.03 1.29
C VAL A 319 -12.31 -2.57 -0.10
N GLU A 320 -11.36 -2.61 -1.03
CA GLU A 320 -11.59 -3.07 -2.42
C GLU A 320 -12.17 -4.50 -2.56
N GLY A 321 -11.95 -5.38 -1.58
CA GLY A 321 -12.27 -6.80 -1.64
C GLY A 321 -13.75 -7.13 -1.50
N GLN A 322 -14.28 -8.02 -2.34
CA GLN A 322 -15.72 -8.24 -2.55
C GLN A 322 -16.57 -8.37 -1.27
N GLY A 323 -16.20 -9.25 -0.34
CA GLY A 323 -16.95 -9.43 0.92
C GLY A 323 -16.86 -8.21 1.85
N MET A 324 -15.83 -7.37 1.74
CA MET A 324 -15.79 -6.08 2.42
C MET A 324 -16.76 -5.08 1.78
N ARG A 325 -16.84 -5.03 0.44
CA ARG A 325 -17.85 -4.22 -0.28
C ARG A 325 -19.27 -4.57 0.21
N ARG A 326 -19.54 -5.87 0.33
CA ARG A 326 -20.81 -6.39 0.86
C ARG A 326 -21.07 -5.96 2.30
N VAL A 327 -20.07 -6.03 3.18
CA VAL A 327 -20.20 -5.52 4.56
C VAL A 327 -20.47 -4.02 4.57
N LEU A 328 -19.87 -3.23 3.68
CA LEU A 328 -20.15 -1.80 3.57
C LEU A 328 -21.57 -1.50 3.04
N THR A 329 -22.08 -2.26 2.07
CA THR A 329 -23.45 -2.06 1.53
C THR A 329 -24.55 -2.56 2.46
N GLU A 330 -24.29 -3.63 3.22
CA GLU A 330 -25.16 -4.09 4.31
C GLU A 330 -25.11 -3.10 5.50
N MET A 331 -23.93 -2.60 5.88
CA MET A 331 -23.76 -1.67 7.02
C MET A 331 -24.27 -0.25 6.72
N ARG A 332 -24.00 0.30 5.53
CA ARG A 332 -24.23 1.71 5.17
C ARG A 332 -23.56 2.68 6.16
N PRO A 333 -22.22 2.65 6.30
CA PRO A 333 -21.51 3.42 7.32
C PRO A 333 -21.68 4.93 7.13
N SER A 334 -22.24 5.58 8.15
CA SER A 334 -22.50 7.03 8.22
C SER A 334 -21.54 7.80 9.15
N ALA A 335 -20.63 7.10 9.82
CA ALA A 335 -19.70 7.66 10.80
C ALA A 335 -18.31 7.00 10.71
N PHE A 336 -17.28 7.72 11.17
CA PHE A 336 -15.88 7.30 11.10
C PHE A 336 -15.63 5.98 11.86
N GLU A 337 -16.24 5.85 13.04
CA GLU A 337 -16.17 4.68 13.92
C GLU A 337 -16.66 3.39 13.25
N HIS A 338 -17.60 3.48 12.30
CA HIS A 338 -18.11 2.33 11.56
C HIS A 338 -17.04 1.75 10.62
N ILE A 339 -16.12 2.59 10.12
CA ILE A 339 -14.98 2.17 9.29
C ILE A 339 -13.88 1.54 10.15
N ILE A 340 -13.62 2.09 11.35
CA ILE A 340 -12.73 1.47 12.36
C ILE A 340 -13.23 0.07 12.72
N ALA A 341 -14.54 -0.06 12.97
CA ALA A 341 -15.19 -1.34 13.29
C ALA A 341 -15.10 -2.32 12.11
N THR A 342 -15.39 -1.88 10.89
CA THR A 342 -15.32 -2.68 9.66
C THR A 342 -13.91 -3.28 9.43
N ILE A 343 -12.87 -2.43 9.48
CA ILE A 343 -11.46 -2.84 9.33
C ILE A 343 -11.02 -3.81 10.44
N SER A 344 -11.66 -3.74 11.61
CA SER A 344 -11.38 -4.61 12.76
C SER A 344 -12.11 -5.95 12.70
N LEU A 345 -13.38 -5.95 12.31
CA LEU A 345 -14.29 -7.11 12.32
C LEU A 345 -14.15 -8.01 11.08
N TYR A 346 -13.77 -7.49 9.92
CA TYR A 346 -13.68 -8.27 8.69
C TYR A 346 -12.43 -9.17 8.64
N ARG A 347 -12.39 -10.15 9.55
CA ARG A 347 -11.29 -11.11 9.79
C ARG A 347 -11.87 -12.47 10.20
N PRO A 348 -11.22 -13.60 9.87
CA PRO A 348 -11.66 -14.93 10.31
C PRO A 348 -11.81 -15.01 11.84
N GLY A 349 -12.99 -15.42 12.31
CA GLY A 349 -13.45 -15.27 13.69
C GLY A 349 -14.47 -14.13 13.83
N PRO A 350 -14.05 -12.86 14.02
CA PRO A 350 -14.97 -11.73 14.26
C PRO A 350 -16.03 -11.47 13.18
N MET A 351 -15.83 -11.96 11.94
CA MET A 351 -16.84 -11.89 10.88
C MET A 351 -18.22 -12.44 11.28
N GLU A 352 -18.27 -13.44 12.18
CA GLU A 352 -19.52 -14.02 12.70
C GLU A 352 -20.40 -12.98 13.43
N TYR A 353 -19.80 -11.90 13.95
CA TYR A 353 -20.50 -10.84 14.67
C TYR A 353 -20.94 -9.66 13.78
N ILE A 354 -20.49 -9.58 12.53
CA ILE A 354 -20.84 -8.47 11.63
C ILE A 354 -22.36 -8.36 11.42
N PRO A 355 -23.12 -9.44 11.16
CA PRO A 355 -24.57 -9.34 11.01
C PRO A 355 -25.28 -8.86 12.28
N GLN A 356 -24.75 -9.17 13.47
CA GLN A 356 -25.28 -8.67 14.74
C GLN A 356 -24.93 -7.20 14.96
N PHE A 357 -23.71 -6.78 14.63
CA PHE A 357 -23.27 -5.39 14.68
C PHE A 357 -24.18 -4.51 13.81
N ILE A 358 -24.45 -4.93 12.56
CA ILE A 358 -25.28 -4.18 11.61
C ILE A 358 -26.72 -4.04 12.11
N ARG A 359 -27.40 -5.15 12.51
CA ARG A 359 -28.77 -5.09 13.05
C ARG A 359 -28.89 -4.12 14.23
N ARG A 360 -27.97 -4.20 15.18
CA ARG A 360 -27.98 -3.32 16.38
C ARG A 360 -27.71 -1.86 16.04
N MET A 361 -26.83 -1.60 15.08
CA MET A 361 -26.53 -0.26 14.56
C MET A 361 -27.71 0.34 13.77
N HIS A 362 -28.53 -0.48 13.11
CA HIS A 362 -29.78 -0.06 12.45
C HIS A 362 -31.00 -0.02 13.41
N GLY A 363 -30.86 -0.49 14.66
CA GLY A 363 -31.96 -0.56 15.63
C GLY A 363 -32.90 -1.77 15.46
N GLU A 364 -32.53 -2.75 14.63
CA GLU A 364 -33.30 -3.99 14.39
C GLU A 364 -33.12 -5.04 15.52
N GLU A 365 -32.13 -4.85 16.39
CA GLU A 365 -31.84 -5.70 17.56
C GLU A 365 -31.44 -4.82 18.75
N GLU A 366 -32.06 -4.99 19.92
CA GLU A 366 -31.75 -4.19 21.10
C GLU A 366 -30.33 -4.44 21.64
N VAL A 367 -29.69 -3.37 22.12
CA VAL A 367 -28.31 -3.41 22.65
C VAL A 367 -28.33 -3.76 24.14
N GLU A 368 -28.44 -5.06 24.44
CA GLU A 368 -28.27 -5.55 25.81
C GLU A 368 -26.80 -5.46 26.28
N PHE A 369 -26.58 -4.84 27.44
CA PHE A 369 -25.30 -4.84 28.15
C PHE A 369 -25.35 -5.76 29.38
N LYS A 370 -24.39 -6.69 29.49
CA LYS A 370 -24.26 -7.63 30.63
C LYS A 370 -24.07 -6.97 32.01
N HIS A 371 -23.74 -5.68 32.03
CA HIS A 371 -23.73 -4.81 33.22
C HIS A 371 -23.72 -3.33 32.78
N PRO A 372 -24.41 -2.39 33.45
CA PRO A 372 -24.46 -0.98 33.03
C PRO A 372 -23.08 -0.30 32.85
N LYS A 373 -22.08 -0.66 33.68
CA LYS A 373 -20.69 -0.17 33.53
C LYS A 373 -20.01 -0.55 32.19
N LEU A 374 -20.61 -1.40 31.36
CA LEU A 374 -20.10 -1.70 30.01
C LEU A 374 -20.57 -0.70 28.96
N GLU A 375 -21.67 0.03 29.18
CA GLU A 375 -22.25 0.94 28.20
C GLU A 375 -21.24 2.01 27.77
N SER A 376 -20.56 2.65 28.73
CA SER A 376 -19.51 3.65 28.49
C SER A 376 -18.25 3.12 27.77
N ILE A 377 -18.14 1.80 27.55
CA ILE A 377 -17.01 1.14 26.87
C ILE A 377 -17.44 0.55 25.51
N LEU A 378 -18.66 0.00 25.45
CA LEU A 378 -19.15 -0.81 24.32
C LEU A 378 -20.28 -0.13 23.52
N ARG A 379 -20.72 1.08 23.88
CA ARG A 379 -21.71 1.85 23.08
C ARG A 379 -21.22 2.11 21.65
N GLU A 380 -19.93 2.43 21.48
CA GLU A 380 -19.30 2.63 20.16
C GLU A 380 -19.22 1.35 19.29
N THR A 381 -19.57 0.19 19.85
CA THR A 381 -19.58 -1.11 19.16
C THR A 381 -20.84 -1.93 19.48
N TYR A 382 -21.94 -1.26 19.83
CA TYR A 382 -23.26 -1.86 20.02
C TYR A 382 -23.27 -3.09 20.97
N GLY A 383 -22.52 -2.99 22.07
CA GLY A 383 -22.41 -4.04 23.10
C GLY A 383 -21.45 -5.19 22.75
N ILE A 384 -20.83 -5.18 21.57
CA ILE A 384 -19.90 -6.22 21.10
C ILE A 384 -18.46 -5.80 21.44
N LEU A 385 -17.63 -6.73 21.95
CA LEU A 385 -16.21 -6.48 22.20
C LEU A 385 -15.40 -6.59 20.89
N VAL A 386 -14.89 -5.49 20.38
CA VAL A 386 -14.12 -5.46 19.12
C VAL A 386 -12.64 -5.15 19.36
N TYR A 387 -12.34 -4.27 20.31
CA TYR A 387 -11.01 -3.68 20.46
C TYR A 387 -10.20 -4.22 21.66
N GLN A 388 -8.88 -4.28 21.50
CA GLN A 388 -7.92 -4.55 22.58
C GLN A 388 -7.98 -3.46 23.66
N GLU A 389 -8.18 -2.22 23.23
CA GLU A 389 -8.43 -1.06 24.08
C GLU A 389 -9.69 -1.23 24.96
N GLN A 390 -10.80 -1.75 24.42
CA GLN A 390 -12.01 -2.06 25.19
C GLN A 390 -11.77 -3.15 26.24
N ILE A 391 -10.99 -4.20 25.93
CA ILE A 391 -10.59 -5.22 26.92
C ILE A 391 -9.81 -4.58 28.06
N ILE A 392 -8.90 -3.62 27.77
CA ILE A 392 -8.14 -2.88 28.80
C ILE A 392 -9.06 -1.99 29.65
N GLN A 393 -10.05 -1.32 29.05
CA GLN A 393 -11.06 -0.54 29.77
C GLN A 393 -11.94 -1.44 30.66
N VAL A 394 -12.42 -2.59 30.17
CA VAL A 394 -13.24 -3.52 30.97
C VAL A 394 -12.46 -4.05 32.17
N LEU A 395 -11.23 -4.51 31.97
CA LEU A 395 -10.37 -5.01 33.06
C LEU A 395 -10.10 -3.93 34.13
N SER A 396 -9.84 -2.69 33.72
CA SER A 396 -9.56 -1.60 34.65
C SER A 396 -10.81 -1.07 35.36
N GLN A 397 -11.87 -0.72 34.61
CA GLN A 397 -13.08 -0.08 35.17
C GLN A 397 -13.99 -1.06 35.94
N LEU A 398 -14.06 -2.33 35.55
CA LEU A 398 -14.92 -3.32 36.24
C LEU A 398 -14.17 -4.06 37.35
N ALA A 399 -12.90 -4.46 37.15
CA ALA A 399 -12.14 -5.25 38.12
C ALA A 399 -11.03 -4.50 38.87
N GLY A 400 -10.75 -3.24 38.56
CA GLY A 400 -9.77 -2.42 39.28
C GLY A 400 -8.31 -2.69 38.94
N TYR A 401 -8.02 -3.38 37.84
CA TYR A 401 -6.65 -3.52 37.34
C TYR A 401 -6.07 -2.16 36.92
N SER A 402 -4.77 -1.93 37.10
CA SER A 402 -4.12 -0.84 36.37
C SER A 402 -4.13 -1.13 34.86
N PRO A 403 -4.18 -0.11 33.97
CA PRO A 403 -4.15 -0.34 32.52
C PRO A 403 -2.91 -1.11 32.04
N GLY A 404 -1.79 -0.98 32.75
CA GLY A 404 -0.57 -1.75 32.49
C GLY A 404 -0.69 -3.24 32.81
N GLU A 405 -1.34 -3.60 33.92
CA GLU A 405 -1.68 -5.00 34.23
C GLU A 405 -2.72 -5.56 33.26
N ALA A 406 -3.69 -4.74 32.84
CA ALA A 406 -4.74 -5.15 31.90
C ALA A 406 -4.18 -5.59 30.52
N ASP A 407 -3.15 -4.92 29.99
CA ASP A 407 -2.45 -5.42 28.79
C ASP A 407 -1.70 -6.74 29.05
N LEU A 408 -1.14 -6.95 30.26
CA LEU A 408 -0.52 -8.23 30.61
C LEU A 408 -1.55 -9.38 30.65
N VAL A 409 -2.74 -9.14 31.21
CA VAL A 409 -3.86 -10.09 31.17
C VAL A 409 -4.23 -10.41 29.72
N ARG A 410 -4.49 -9.38 28.90
CA ARG A 410 -4.81 -9.52 27.47
C ARG A 410 -3.77 -10.39 26.75
N ARG A 411 -2.48 -10.12 26.95
CA ARG A 411 -1.37 -10.89 26.32
C ARG A 411 -1.23 -12.31 26.87
N ALA A 412 -1.63 -12.58 28.11
CA ALA A 412 -1.68 -13.93 28.67
C ALA A 412 -2.80 -14.76 28.02
N VAL A 413 -4.00 -14.19 27.86
CA VAL A 413 -5.15 -14.85 27.22
C VAL A 413 -4.85 -15.13 25.74
N SER A 414 -4.30 -14.17 24.98
CA SER A 414 -3.89 -14.39 23.58
C SER A 414 -2.85 -15.52 23.43
N LYS A 415 -2.07 -15.82 24.48
CA LYS A 415 -1.05 -16.89 24.49
C LYS A 415 -1.59 -18.29 24.85
N LYS A 416 -2.90 -18.44 25.08
CA LYS A 416 -3.59 -19.73 25.31
C LYS A 416 -3.03 -20.60 26.46
N LYS A 417 -2.36 -19.99 27.45
CA LYS A 417 -1.89 -20.72 28.64
C LYS A 417 -3.05 -20.93 29.63
N ALA A 418 -3.57 -22.16 29.68
CA ALA A 418 -4.70 -22.51 30.54
C ALA A 418 -4.50 -22.15 32.03
N SER A 419 -3.27 -22.32 32.56
CA SER A 419 -2.88 -21.90 33.91
C SER A 419 -3.08 -20.41 34.17
N ASP A 420 -2.80 -19.59 33.16
CA ASP A 420 -2.75 -18.15 33.28
C ASP A 420 -4.17 -17.57 33.08
N ILE A 421 -4.93 -18.13 32.14
CA ILE A 421 -6.34 -17.79 31.89
C ILE A 421 -7.18 -18.02 33.15
N GLU A 422 -7.07 -19.18 33.81
CA GLU A 422 -7.84 -19.51 35.02
C GLU A 422 -7.41 -18.66 36.23
N LYS A 423 -6.12 -18.32 36.33
CA LYS A 423 -5.60 -17.38 37.34
C LYS A 423 -6.19 -15.98 37.16
N HIS A 424 -6.21 -15.47 35.92
CA HIS A 424 -6.75 -14.14 35.62
C HIS A 424 -8.28 -14.08 35.75
N LYS A 425 -8.98 -15.18 35.44
CA LYS A 425 -10.44 -15.31 35.65
C LYS A 425 -10.83 -15.09 37.11
N LYS A 426 -10.13 -15.72 38.04
CA LYS A 426 -10.38 -15.56 39.49
C LYS A 426 -10.10 -14.14 39.96
N GLY A 427 -8.97 -13.56 39.56
CA GLY A 427 -8.63 -12.17 39.87
C GLY A 427 -9.67 -11.17 39.35
N PHE A 428 -10.15 -11.35 38.11
CA PHE A 428 -11.20 -10.51 37.52
C PHE A 428 -12.53 -10.62 38.26
N VAL A 429 -13.00 -11.83 38.56
CA VAL A 429 -14.27 -12.04 39.31
C VAL A 429 -14.18 -11.47 40.73
N GLU A 430 -13.06 -11.64 41.42
CA GLU A 430 -12.84 -11.01 42.74
C GLU A 430 -12.80 -9.48 42.67
N GLY A 431 -12.17 -8.90 41.65
CA GLY A 431 -12.16 -7.45 41.41
C GLY A 431 -13.56 -6.91 41.13
N CYS A 432 -14.31 -7.59 40.25
CA CYS A 432 -15.70 -7.27 39.94
C CYS A 432 -16.59 -7.29 41.19
N LYS A 433 -16.47 -8.33 42.03
CA LYS A 433 -17.18 -8.43 43.32
C LYS A 433 -16.87 -7.25 44.24
N LYS A 434 -15.60 -6.86 44.37
CA LYS A 434 -15.17 -5.70 45.18
C LYS A 434 -15.75 -4.38 44.65
N ASN A 435 -15.97 -4.29 43.33
CA ASN A 435 -16.51 -3.13 42.63
C ASN A 435 -18.05 -3.16 42.42
N GLY A 436 -18.76 -4.02 43.17
CA GLY A 436 -20.22 -4.08 43.22
C GLY A 436 -20.90 -4.87 42.10
N ILE A 437 -20.16 -5.64 41.30
CA ILE A 437 -20.67 -6.34 40.11
C ILE A 437 -21.04 -7.79 40.47
N PRO A 438 -22.24 -8.28 40.10
CA PRO A 438 -22.65 -9.66 40.36
C PRO A 438 -21.71 -10.70 39.74
N GLU A 439 -21.49 -11.83 40.44
CA GLU A 439 -20.59 -12.90 39.98
C GLU A 439 -20.99 -13.50 38.63
N ALA A 440 -22.29 -13.72 38.40
CA ALA A 440 -22.79 -14.22 37.12
C ALA A 440 -22.44 -13.30 35.95
N ALA A 441 -22.60 -11.98 36.13
CA ALA A 441 -22.21 -10.98 35.14
C ALA A 441 -20.69 -10.96 34.94
N ALA A 442 -19.91 -10.98 36.01
CA ALA A 442 -18.44 -11.01 35.94
C ALA A 442 -17.91 -12.26 35.21
N VAL A 443 -18.51 -13.43 35.42
CA VAL A 443 -18.15 -14.68 34.73
C VAL A 443 -18.54 -14.62 33.25
N ALA A 444 -19.72 -14.09 32.91
CA ALA A 444 -20.16 -13.93 31.52
C ALA A 444 -19.23 -12.96 30.75
N ILE A 445 -18.92 -11.80 31.34
CA ILE A 445 -18.03 -10.78 30.76
C ILE A 445 -16.61 -11.34 30.57
N TYR A 446 -16.10 -12.15 31.50
CA TYR A 446 -14.80 -12.80 31.30
C TYR A 446 -14.84 -13.85 30.19
N GLY A 447 -15.98 -14.52 29.97
CA GLY A 447 -16.18 -15.42 28.82
C GLY A 447 -16.02 -14.67 27.48
N ASP A 448 -16.60 -13.48 27.38
CA ASP A 448 -16.44 -12.61 26.21
C ASP A 448 -14.97 -12.21 26.03
N ILE A 449 -14.27 -11.84 27.11
CA ILE A 449 -12.83 -11.51 27.07
C ILE A 449 -12.00 -12.72 26.62
N GLU A 450 -12.30 -13.94 27.07
CA GLU A 450 -11.55 -15.15 26.67
C GLU A 450 -11.74 -15.51 25.19
N PHE A 451 -12.95 -15.29 24.66
CA PHE A 451 -13.25 -15.44 23.25
C PHE A 451 -12.55 -14.35 22.43
N PHE A 452 -12.80 -13.08 22.74
CA PHE A 452 -12.34 -11.95 21.94
C PHE A 452 -10.86 -11.63 22.09
N ALA A 453 -10.17 -11.94 23.19
CA ALA A 453 -8.71 -11.72 23.30
C ALA A 453 -7.87 -12.59 22.32
N ARG A 454 -8.52 -13.49 21.57
CA ARG A 454 -7.93 -14.25 20.45
C ARG A 454 -7.95 -13.46 19.12
N TYR A 455 -8.88 -12.52 18.97
CA TYR A 455 -9.19 -11.87 17.69
C TYR A 455 -9.28 -10.34 17.75
N GLY A 456 -9.48 -9.76 18.93
CA GLY A 456 -9.75 -8.35 19.17
C GLY A 456 -8.63 -7.47 18.61
N PHE A 457 -9.03 -6.41 17.91
CA PHE A 457 -8.12 -5.62 17.08
C PHE A 457 -7.57 -4.41 17.85
N ASN A 458 -6.44 -3.85 17.41
CA ASN A 458 -5.90 -2.64 18.02
C ASN A 458 -6.61 -1.42 17.42
N LYS A 459 -7.45 -0.74 18.23
CA LYS A 459 -8.26 0.40 17.76
C LYS A 459 -7.39 1.51 17.19
N SER A 460 -6.26 1.79 17.85
CA SER A 460 -5.28 2.79 17.42
C SER A 460 -4.87 2.59 15.95
N HIS A 461 -4.41 1.38 15.61
CA HIS A 461 -4.01 1.01 14.25
C HIS A 461 -5.16 1.03 13.24
N ALA A 462 -6.36 0.58 13.64
CA ALA A 462 -7.54 0.64 12.77
C ALA A 462 -7.98 2.08 12.51
N ALA A 463 -7.84 2.99 13.47
CA ALA A 463 -8.20 4.38 13.33
C ALA A 463 -7.26 5.13 12.38
N ASP A 464 -5.93 4.96 12.51
CA ASP A 464 -4.95 5.50 11.55
C ASP A 464 -5.29 5.05 10.10
N TYR A 465 -5.56 3.76 9.90
CA TYR A 465 -5.89 3.22 8.56
C TYR A 465 -7.31 3.57 8.09
N ALA A 466 -8.25 3.83 9.01
CA ALA A 466 -9.59 4.33 8.68
C ALA A 466 -9.53 5.77 8.14
N VAL A 467 -8.63 6.62 8.64
CA VAL A 467 -8.40 7.97 8.07
C VAL A 467 -8.04 7.83 6.59
N ILE A 468 -7.03 7.02 6.25
CA ILE A 468 -6.62 6.79 4.86
C ILE A 468 -7.75 6.19 4.00
N CYS A 469 -8.56 5.30 4.58
CA CYS A 469 -9.76 4.75 3.91
C CYS A 469 -10.77 5.84 3.53
N VAL A 470 -11.22 6.65 4.50
CA VAL A 470 -12.22 7.69 4.21
C VAL A 470 -11.63 8.81 3.35
N GLN A 471 -10.36 9.17 3.51
CA GLN A 471 -9.69 10.15 2.64
C GLN A 471 -9.55 9.66 1.18
N THR A 472 -9.30 8.36 0.95
CA THR A 472 -9.31 7.81 -0.42
C THR A 472 -10.73 7.75 -1.01
N ALA A 473 -11.74 7.46 -0.19
CA ALA A 473 -13.14 7.55 -0.62
C ALA A 473 -13.54 9.00 -0.95
N TYR A 474 -13.16 9.99 -0.13
CA TYR A 474 -13.39 11.42 -0.37
C TYR A 474 -12.79 11.88 -1.70
N LEU A 475 -11.52 11.53 -1.96
CA LEU A 475 -10.87 11.90 -3.23
C LEU A 475 -11.56 11.26 -4.44
N LYS A 476 -12.00 9.99 -4.35
CA LYS A 476 -12.77 9.34 -5.43
C LYS A 476 -14.17 9.93 -5.60
N ALA A 477 -14.83 10.33 -4.51
CA ALA A 477 -16.18 10.89 -4.50
C ALA A 477 -16.24 12.28 -5.16
N HIS A 478 -15.29 13.16 -4.81
CA HIS A 478 -15.29 14.55 -5.28
C HIS A 478 -14.45 14.78 -6.56
N TYR A 479 -13.38 14.00 -6.77
CA TYR A 479 -12.44 14.19 -7.89
C TYR A 479 -12.17 12.86 -8.62
N PRO A 480 -13.21 12.20 -9.17
CA PRO A 480 -13.09 10.85 -9.72
C PRO A 480 -12.08 10.74 -10.88
N VAL A 481 -11.94 11.78 -11.71
CA VAL A 481 -11.02 11.76 -12.86
C VAL A 481 -9.57 11.84 -12.39
N GLU A 482 -9.26 12.75 -11.46
CA GLU A 482 -7.95 12.94 -10.86
C GLU A 482 -7.51 11.73 -10.03
N TYR A 483 -8.43 11.19 -9.22
CA TYR A 483 -8.14 10.04 -8.38
C TYR A 483 -7.90 8.77 -9.20
N MET A 484 -8.71 8.51 -10.23
CA MET A 484 -8.50 7.37 -11.12
C MET A 484 -7.26 7.53 -12.01
N ALA A 485 -6.94 8.75 -12.47
CA ALA A 485 -5.68 9.02 -13.17
C ALA A 485 -4.46 8.78 -12.27
N ALA A 486 -4.51 9.21 -11.01
CA ALA A 486 -3.45 8.95 -10.03
C ALA A 486 -3.28 7.46 -9.70
N LEU A 487 -4.38 6.69 -9.59
CA LEU A 487 -4.33 5.23 -9.45
C LEU A 487 -3.65 4.57 -10.65
N LEU A 488 -4.01 4.96 -11.88
CA LEU A 488 -3.43 4.43 -13.11
C LEU A 488 -1.94 4.78 -13.25
N LEU A 489 -1.54 6.00 -12.87
CA LEU A 489 -0.15 6.45 -12.85
C LEU A 489 0.70 5.64 -11.88
N VAL A 490 0.29 5.54 -10.61
CA VAL A 490 1.11 4.88 -9.56
C VAL A 490 1.14 3.36 -9.71
N GLU A 491 0.06 2.76 -10.21
CA GLU A 491 -0.03 1.29 -10.39
C GLU A 491 0.29 0.84 -11.83
N ARG A 492 0.82 1.72 -12.69
CA ARG A 492 1.11 1.49 -14.12
C ARG A 492 1.86 0.19 -14.42
N ASP A 493 2.81 -0.19 -13.54
CA ASP A 493 3.69 -1.34 -13.70
C ASP A 493 3.00 -2.67 -13.32
N LYS A 494 1.75 -2.61 -12.82
CA LYS A 494 0.95 -3.75 -12.36
C LYS A 494 -0.23 -3.94 -13.31
N THR A 495 0.02 -4.52 -14.48
CA THR A 495 -0.96 -4.65 -15.60
C THR A 495 -2.35 -5.13 -15.16
N GLU A 496 -2.45 -6.10 -14.25
CA GLU A 496 -3.73 -6.59 -13.73
C GLU A 496 -4.55 -5.50 -12.99
N LYS A 497 -3.89 -4.63 -12.22
CA LYS A 497 -4.54 -3.46 -11.61
C LYS A 497 -4.92 -2.42 -12.65
N VAL A 498 -4.05 -2.14 -13.62
CA VAL A 498 -4.31 -1.18 -14.71
C VAL A 498 -5.57 -1.59 -15.48
N THR A 499 -5.68 -2.86 -15.89
CA THR A 499 -6.89 -3.41 -16.53
C THR A 499 -8.14 -3.19 -15.68
N ASN A 500 -8.10 -3.52 -14.39
CA ASN A 500 -9.25 -3.34 -13.49
C ASN A 500 -9.65 -1.87 -13.31
N PHE A 501 -8.69 -0.95 -13.17
CA PHE A 501 -8.97 0.48 -13.04
C PHE A 501 -9.45 1.11 -14.36
N ILE A 502 -9.02 0.62 -15.53
CA ILE A 502 -9.56 1.06 -16.83
C ILE A 502 -11.01 0.59 -17.01
N HIS A 503 -11.35 -0.61 -16.55
CA HIS A 503 -12.74 -1.09 -16.54
C HIS A 503 -13.61 -0.28 -15.58
N GLU A 504 -13.12 0.01 -14.38
CA GLU A 504 -13.81 0.91 -13.43
C GLU A 504 -13.99 2.33 -14.01
N CYS A 505 -12.97 2.93 -14.63
CA CYS A 505 -13.10 4.21 -15.35
C CYS A 505 -14.25 4.17 -16.35
N ARG A 506 -14.31 3.12 -17.19
CA ARG A 506 -15.37 2.96 -18.20
C ARG A 506 -16.75 2.83 -17.56
N ARG A 507 -16.91 2.07 -16.48
CA ARG A 507 -18.16 1.98 -15.70
C ARG A 507 -18.58 3.36 -15.17
N MET A 508 -17.64 4.14 -14.62
CA MET A 508 -17.86 5.51 -14.12
C MET A 508 -18.20 6.52 -15.24
N GLY A 509 -18.03 6.15 -16.52
CA GLY A 509 -18.17 7.05 -17.67
C GLY A 509 -16.89 7.82 -18.05
N ILE A 510 -15.77 7.56 -17.38
CA ILE A 510 -14.45 8.12 -17.68
C ILE A 510 -13.85 7.36 -18.86
N GLU A 511 -13.61 8.05 -19.96
CA GLU A 511 -13.00 7.45 -21.14
C GLU A 511 -11.48 7.29 -20.98
N VAL A 512 -10.95 6.11 -21.34
CA VAL A 512 -9.50 5.86 -21.37
C VAL A 512 -9.04 5.70 -22.82
N LEU A 513 -8.25 6.66 -23.29
CA LEU A 513 -7.79 6.82 -24.66
C LEU A 513 -6.47 6.07 -24.90
N PRO A 514 -6.25 5.45 -26.08
CA PRO A 514 -4.99 4.78 -26.43
C PRO A 514 -3.77 5.72 -26.34
N PRO A 515 -2.54 5.20 -26.20
CA PRO A 515 -1.35 6.05 -26.22
C PRO A 515 -1.19 6.74 -27.58
N ASP A 516 -0.54 7.91 -27.62
CA ASP A 516 -0.22 8.68 -28.84
C ASP A 516 1.08 9.46 -28.62
N VAL A 517 2.07 9.32 -29.52
CA VAL A 517 3.40 9.95 -29.34
C VAL A 517 3.37 11.48 -29.25
N ASN A 518 2.29 12.12 -29.68
CA ASN A 518 2.09 13.57 -29.62
C ASN A 518 1.25 14.06 -28.44
N TYR A 519 0.46 13.19 -27.81
CA TYR A 519 -0.42 13.59 -26.69
C TYR A 519 -0.06 12.91 -25.37
N SER A 520 0.29 11.63 -25.36
CA SER A 520 0.69 10.93 -24.12
C SER A 520 1.97 11.50 -23.53
N GLY A 521 2.02 11.65 -22.22
CA GLY A 521 3.26 11.73 -21.45
C GLY A 521 3.95 10.39 -21.29
N LEU A 522 4.80 10.33 -20.26
CA LEU A 522 5.45 9.09 -19.81
C LEU A 522 4.40 8.19 -19.14
N ASP A 523 3.64 8.78 -18.23
CA ASP A 523 2.57 8.17 -17.44
C ASP A 523 1.18 8.53 -17.96
N PHE A 524 0.15 8.06 -17.27
CA PHE A 524 -1.24 8.42 -17.54
C PHE A 524 -1.48 9.91 -17.23
N GLU A 525 -2.13 10.61 -18.16
CA GLU A 525 -2.41 12.04 -18.08
C GLU A 525 -3.90 12.32 -18.32
N ILE A 526 -4.44 13.36 -17.68
CA ILE A 526 -5.81 13.81 -17.95
C ILE A 526 -5.83 14.61 -19.24
N GLN A 527 -6.76 14.31 -20.14
CA GLN A 527 -6.96 15.03 -21.39
C GLN A 527 -8.41 15.49 -21.51
N GLU A 528 -8.60 16.80 -21.67
CA GLU A 528 -9.90 17.36 -22.05
C GLU A 528 -10.15 17.12 -23.55
N ARG A 529 -11.36 16.67 -23.88
CA ARG A 529 -11.95 16.65 -25.22
C ARG A 529 -13.08 17.69 -25.31
N PRO A 530 -13.51 18.09 -26.51
CA PRO A 530 -14.76 18.82 -26.68
C PRO A 530 -15.94 18.06 -26.04
N ALA A 531 -16.83 18.76 -25.34
CA ALA A 531 -17.93 18.15 -24.59
C ALA A 531 -18.99 17.46 -25.47
N ASP A 532 -19.04 17.80 -26.76
CA ASP A 532 -19.85 17.18 -27.81
C ASP A 532 -19.18 15.95 -28.46
N ALA A 533 -17.89 15.70 -28.19
CA ALA A 533 -17.15 14.62 -28.83
C ALA A 533 -17.62 13.24 -28.31
N PRO A 534 -17.96 12.27 -29.18
CA PRO A 534 -18.62 11.02 -28.79
C PRO A 534 -17.78 10.20 -27.81
N VAL A 535 -18.31 10.02 -26.59
CA VAL A 535 -17.68 9.25 -25.51
C VAL A 535 -17.87 7.76 -25.78
N LEU A 536 -16.76 7.00 -25.83
CA LEU A 536 -16.78 5.55 -26.04
C LEU A 536 -16.95 4.75 -24.73
N ALA A 537 -16.84 5.40 -23.57
CA ALA A 537 -17.15 4.79 -22.27
C ALA A 537 -18.66 4.69 -22.06
N HIS A 538 -19.16 3.46 -21.93
CA HIS A 538 -20.54 3.20 -21.54
C HIS A 538 -20.65 3.27 -20.01
N ARG A 539 -21.12 4.42 -19.49
CA ARG A 539 -21.42 4.56 -18.06
C ARG A 539 -22.44 3.49 -17.65
N ASP A 540 -22.12 2.76 -16.58
CA ASP A 540 -22.97 1.72 -16.00
C ASP A 540 -24.21 2.37 -15.34
N PRO A 541 -25.44 2.10 -15.83
CA PRO A 541 -26.67 2.72 -15.33
C PRO A 541 -27.15 2.12 -14.00
N LEU A 542 -26.45 1.11 -13.48
CA LEU A 542 -26.71 0.44 -12.20
C LEU A 542 -25.64 0.76 -11.16
N LEU A 543 -24.74 1.71 -11.40
CA LEU A 543 -23.81 2.20 -10.37
C LEU A 543 -24.54 2.61 -9.11
N GLY A 544 -24.07 2.15 -7.95
CA GLY A 544 -24.62 2.55 -6.65
C GLY A 544 -24.33 4.00 -6.23
N TYR A 545 -23.58 4.75 -7.04
CA TYR A 545 -23.11 6.10 -6.74
C TYR A 545 -23.03 6.95 -8.02
N ASP A 546 -23.41 8.24 -7.92
CA ASP A 546 -23.30 9.19 -9.04
C ASP A 546 -21.93 9.89 -9.01
N PHE A 547 -21.00 9.43 -9.86
CA PHE A 547 -19.68 10.04 -9.93
C PHE A 547 -19.70 11.34 -10.74
N PRO A 548 -19.22 12.47 -10.18
CA PRO A 548 -19.17 13.76 -10.89
C PRO A 548 -18.05 13.77 -11.94
N VAL A 549 -18.30 13.19 -13.10
CA VAL A 549 -17.38 13.17 -14.26
C VAL A 549 -17.71 14.32 -15.21
N PRO A 550 -16.83 15.31 -15.41
CA PRO A 550 -17.09 16.42 -16.31
C PRO A 550 -17.20 15.97 -17.78
N PRO A 551 -18.17 16.48 -18.56
CA PRO A 551 -18.29 16.18 -19.99
C PRO A 551 -17.00 16.53 -20.75
N GLY A 552 -16.49 15.55 -21.51
CA GLY A 552 -15.25 15.69 -22.28
C GLY A 552 -13.96 15.31 -21.52
N SER A 553 -13.98 15.12 -20.20
CA SER A 553 -12.78 14.66 -19.49
C SER A 553 -12.48 13.18 -19.77
N ALA A 554 -11.25 12.91 -20.21
CA ALA A 554 -10.73 11.57 -20.48
C ALA A 554 -9.34 11.38 -19.87
N ILE A 555 -8.86 10.13 -19.81
CA ILE A 555 -7.51 9.78 -19.37
C ILE A 555 -6.74 9.20 -20.57
N ARG A 556 -5.57 9.76 -20.88
CA ARG A 556 -4.67 9.30 -21.94
C ARG A 556 -3.72 8.25 -21.39
N PHE A 557 -3.59 7.11 -22.07
CA PHE A 557 -2.64 6.04 -21.69
C PHE A 557 -1.19 6.53 -21.80
N GLY A 558 -0.39 6.30 -20.75
CA GLY A 558 1.03 6.66 -20.72
C GLY A 558 1.89 5.76 -21.60
N MET A 559 2.88 6.31 -22.31
CA MET A 559 3.72 5.50 -23.20
C MET A 559 4.55 4.45 -22.44
N ALA A 560 5.01 4.74 -21.22
CA ALA A 560 5.80 3.80 -20.41
C ALA A 560 4.96 2.64 -19.84
N ALA A 561 3.64 2.81 -19.70
CA ALA A 561 2.72 1.75 -19.28
C ALA A 561 2.49 0.68 -20.37
N THR A 562 3.04 0.86 -21.58
CA THR A 562 2.99 -0.15 -22.65
C THR A 562 4.06 -1.23 -22.41
N LYS A 563 3.66 -2.48 -22.32
CA LYS A 563 4.56 -3.62 -22.08
C LYS A 563 5.70 -3.70 -23.10
N ASN A 564 6.93 -3.91 -22.61
CA ASN A 564 8.20 -3.85 -23.35
C ASN A 564 8.63 -2.45 -23.83
N VAL A 565 7.90 -1.39 -23.48
CA VAL A 565 8.41 -0.01 -23.50
C VAL A 565 8.99 0.29 -22.12
N GLY A 566 10.02 1.11 -22.05
CA GLY A 566 10.61 1.58 -20.80
C GLY A 566 10.70 3.10 -20.77
N GLU A 567 11.00 3.66 -19.61
CA GLU A 567 11.06 5.12 -19.38
C GLU A 567 12.03 5.82 -20.34
N ALA A 568 13.30 5.43 -20.37
CA ALA A 568 14.32 6.10 -21.19
C ALA A 568 13.99 6.17 -22.70
N PRO A 569 13.49 5.10 -23.37
CA PRO A 569 12.93 5.19 -24.72
C PRO A 569 11.84 6.27 -24.91
N VAL A 570 11.01 6.48 -23.89
CA VAL A 570 9.93 7.47 -23.89
C VAL A 570 10.44 8.88 -23.58
N GLU A 571 11.37 9.04 -22.63
CA GLU A 571 12.04 10.32 -22.35
C GLU A 571 12.69 10.92 -23.59
N VAL A 572 13.33 10.11 -24.44
CA VAL A 572 13.94 10.57 -25.70
C VAL A 572 12.88 11.09 -26.68
N ILE A 573 11.70 10.45 -26.75
CA ILE A 573 10.56 10.91 -27.56
C ILE A 573 9.99 12.22 -27.00
N LEU A 574 9.73 12.27 -25.69
CA LEU A 574 9.14 13.43 -25.01
C LEU A 574 10.06 14.65 -25.07
N LYS A 575 11.37 14.47 -24.90
CA LYS A 575 12.36 15.54 -25.06
C LYS A 575 12.34 16.12 -26.48
N ALA A 576 12.40 15.26 -27.50
CA ALA A 576 12.33 15.70 -28.89
C ALA A 576 11.00 16.41 -29.22
N ARG A 577 9.88 15.99 -28.59
CA ARG A 577 8.58 16.68 -28.67
C ARG A 577 8.61 18.05 -27.99
N ALA A 578 9.22 18.16 -26.81
CA ALA A 578 9.34 19.42 -26.08
C ALA A 578 10.23 20.44 -26.81
N GLU A 579 11.31 19.99 -27.47
CA GLU A 579 12.26 20.86 -28.19
C GLU A 579 11.72 21.38 -29.53
N GLY A 580 10.74 20.71 -30.16
CA GLY A 580 10.25 21.04 -31.51
C GLY A 580 8.73 21.03 -31.72
N GLY A 581 7.92 20.90 -30.66
CA GLY A 581 6.47 20.78 -30.73
C GLY A 581 5.97 19.41 -31.21
N PRO A 582 4.68 19.25 -31.55
CA PRO A 582 4.15 17.99 -32.07
C PRO A 582 4.87 17.51 -33.34
N PHE A 583 5.10 16.21 -33.45
CA PHE A 583 5.61 15.54 -34.64
C PHE A 583 4.58 15.59 -35.77
N THR A 584 5.00 16.13 -36.92
CA THR A 584 4.11 16.38 -38.07
C THR A 584 4.04 15.22 -39.07
N SER A 585 5.11 14.42 -39.16
CA SER A 585 5.17 13.22 -40.00
C SER A 585 6.06 12.13 -39.38
N LEU A 586 6.09 10.95 -39.99
CA LEU A 586 6.94 9.84 -39.57
C LEU A 586 8.44 10.19 -39.71
N GLU A 587 8.77 10.98 -40.72
CA GLU A 587 10.11 11.48 -40.99
C GLU A 587 10.53 12.56 -39.99
N ASP A 588 9.65 13.52 -39.68
CA ASP A 588 9.90 14.52 -38.64
C ASP A 588 10.20 13.85 -37.29
N PHE A 589 9.48 12.76 -36.97
CA PHE A 589 9.81 11.90 -35.84
C PHE A 589 11.20 11.26 -35.95
N CYS A 590 11.53 10.59 -37.06
CA CYS A 590 12.86 9.96 -37.27
C CYS A 590 14.03 10.97 -37.26
N ASP A 591 13.81 12.17 -37.78
CA ASP A 591 14.83 13.21 -37.97
C ASP A 591 15.03 14.03 -36.67
N ARG A 592 14.15 13.91 -35.68
CA ARG A 592 14.24 14.56 -34.35
C ARG A 592 14.57 13.59 -33.22
N VAL A 593 13.96 12.41 -33.21
CA VAL A 593 14.17 11.36 -32.20
C VAL A 593 15.33 10.47 -32.61
N ASP A 594 16.27 10.16 -31.72
CA ASP A 594 17.33 9.18 -31.98
C ASP A 594 16.82 7.75 -31.69
N LEU A 595 16.35 7.08 -32.75
CA LEU A 595 15.71 5.77 -32.63
C LEU A 595 16.67 4.64 -32.18
N ARG A 596 17.98 4.89 -32.14
CA ARG A 596 18.97 3.97 -31.55
C ARG A 596 18.88 3.94 -30.02
N GLN A 597 18.47 5.06 -29.41
CA GLN A 597 18.26 5.19 -27.97
C GLN A 597 16.86 4.68 -27.56
N VAL A 598 15.87 4.82 -28.44
CA VAL A 598 14.52 4.24 -28.26
C VAL A 598 14.52 2.73 -28.46
N GLY A 599 15.24 2.23 -29.46
CA GLY A 599 15.35 0.81 -29.78
C GLY A 599 14.14 0.24 -30.54
N LYS A 600 14.38 -0.82 -31.33
CA LYS A 600 13.36 -1.41 -32.21
C LYS A 600 12.16 -2.00 -31.48
N ARG A 601 12.36 -2.64 -30.32
CA ARG A 601 11.27 -3.34 -29.59
C ARG A 601 10.26 -2.38 -28.95
N PRO A 602 10.66 -1.28 -28.27
CA PRO A 602 9.71 -0.26 -27.84
C PRO A 602 8.92 0.36 -29.00
N LEU A 603 9.57 0.68 -30.12
CA LEU A 603 8.90 1.20 -31.32
C LEU A 603 7.88 0.22 -31.91
N GLU A 604 8.25 -1.07 -32.04
CA GLU A 604 7.33 -2.13 -32.48
C GLU A 604 6.08 -2.19 -31.59
N CYS A 605 6.26 -2.11 -30.27
CA CYS A 605 5.15 -2.15 -29.31
C CYS A 605 4.28 -0.90 -29.41
N LEU A 606 4.87 0.30 -29.45
CA LEU A 606 4.15 1.58 -29.58
C LEU A 606 3.35 1.66 -30.89
N ILE A 607 3.88 1.18 -32.01
CA ILE A 607 3.14 1.08 -33.29
C ILE A 607 1.97 0.08 -33.14
N LYS A 608 2.20 -1.08 -32.54
CA LYS A 608 1.18 -2.12 -32.36
C LYS A 608 -0.02 -1.68 -31.51
N VAL A 609 0.19 -0.84 -30.50
CA VAL A 609 -0.88 -0.28 -29.64
C VAL A 609 -1.50 1.01 -30.18
N GLY A 610 -1.03 1.52 -31.33
CA GLY A 610 -1.64 2.65 -32.03
C GLY A 610 -1.04 4.02 -31.77
N ALA A 611 0.09 4.13 -31.05
CA ALA A 611 0.70 5.42 -30.73
C ALA A 611 1.19 6.22 -31.96
N PHE A 612 1.25 5.56 -33.12
CA PHE A 612 1.61 6.11 -34.42
C PHE A 612 0.45 6.09 -35.44
N ASP A 613 -0.79 5.70 -35.07
CA ASP A 613 -1.93 5.53 -36.00
C ASP A 613 -2.24 6.80 -36.82
N ARG A 614 -1.83 7.98 -36.34
CA ARG A 614 -1.91 9.27 -37.06
C ARG A 614 -1.02 9.37 -38.31
N PHE A 615 0.01 8.53 -38.45
CA PHE A 615 0.99 8.61 -39.54
C PHE A 615 0.79 7.54 -40.63
N GLY A 616 -0.01 6.51 -40.38
CA GLY A 616 -0.23 5.40 -41.32
C GLY A 616 -0.89 4.19 -40.67
N ARG A 617 -1.19 3.17 -41.48
CA ARG A 617 -1.73 1.88 -41.00
C ARG A 617 -0.67 1.10 -40.22
N ARG A 618 -1.08 0.29 -39.24
CA ARG A 618 -0.15 -0.47 -38.40
C ARG A 618 0.68 -1.46 -39.21
N SER A 619 0.10 -2.14 -40.21
CA SER A 619 0.85 -2.96 -41.19
C SER A 619 2.00 -2.19 -41.85
N GLN A 620 1.74 -0.96 -42.30
CA GLN A 620 2.69 -0.16 -43.08
C GLN A 620 3.83 0.34 -42.21
N LEU A 621 3.50 0.85 -41.02
CA LEU A 621 4.45 1.35 -40.04
C LEU A 621 5.39 0.23 -39.53
N LEU A 622 4.86 -0.97 -39.28
CA LEU A 622 5.68 -2.13 -38.92
C LEU A 622 6.60 -2.58 -40.07
N ALA A 623 6.15 -2.49 -41.33
CA ALA A 623 6.96 -2.85 -42.49
C ALA A 623 8.13 -1.89 -42.76
N VAL A 624 8.00 -0.60 -42.43
CA VAL A 624 9.08 0.40 -42.57
C VAL A 624 9.93 0.59 -41.31
N LEU A 625 9.68 -0.15 -40.23
CA LEU A 625 10.33 0.04 -38.93
C LEU A 625 11.88 -0.02 -39.00
N ASP A 626 12.45 -0.90 -39.82
CA ASP A 626 13.92 -0.94 -40.02
C ASP A 626 14.42 0.29 -40.80
N GLN A 627 13.67 0.77 -41.80
CA GLN A 627 14.01 1.97 -42.57
C GLN A 627 13.94 3.25 -41.71
N MET A 628 12.98 3.32 -40.78
CA MET A 628 12.90 4.39 -39.78
C MET A 628 14.17 4.45 -38.93
N VAL A 629 14.60 3.31 -38.38
CA VAL A 629 15.79 3.21 -37.53
C VAL A 629 17.07 3.50 -38.33
N GLU A 630 17.15 3.04 -39.59
CA GLU A 630 18.27 3.33 -40.49
C GLU A 630 18.36 4.83 -40.83
N LYS A 631 17.25 5.47 -41.25
CA LYS A 631 17.21 6.90 -41.55
C LYS A 631 17.56 7.75 -40.32
N SER A 632 16.97 7.46 -39.16
CA SER A 632 17.29 8.16 -37.91
C SER A 632 18.76 8.00 -37.53
N SER A 633 19.29 6.78 -37.62
CA SER A 633 20.71 6.49 -37.39
C SER A 633 21.61 7.33 -38.31
N GLN A 634 21.28 7.43 -39.60
CA GLN A 634 22.01 8.28 -40.54
C GLN A 634 21.94 9.76 -40.14
N VAL A 635 20.74 10.34 -39.98
CA VAL A 635 20.57 11.77 -39.65
C VAL A 635 21.31 12.18 -38.38
N HIS A 636 21.29 11.35 -37.33
CA HIS A 636 22.00 11.65 -36.08
C HIS A 636 23.50 11.34 -36.15
N ASN A 637 23.96 10.43 -37.02
CA ASN A 637 25.39 10.25 -37.31
C ASN A 637 25.98 11.42 -38.10
N ASP A 638 25.28 11.88 -39.14
CA ASP A 638 25.73 12.98 -40.00
C ASP A 638 25.89 14.25 -39.16
N ARG A 639 24.88 14.58 -38.33
CA ARG A 639 24.97 15.65 -37.31
C ARG A 639 26.13 15.46 -36.33
N ALA A 640 26.28 14.26 -35.75
CA ALA A 640 27.34 13.99 -34.77
C ALA A 640 28.75 14.05 -35.36
N SER A 641 28.90 13.77 -36.66
CA SER A 641 30.17 13.88 -37.39
C SER A 641 30.56 15.31 -37.75
N GLY A 642 29.66 16.29 -37.55
CA GLY A 642 29.84 17.67 -38.00
C GLY A 642 29.63 17.88 -39.50
N GLN A 643 29.15 16.87 -40.23
CA GLN A 643 28.69 17.03 -41.61
C GLN A 643 27.33 17.74 -41.62
N LEU A 644 27.37 19.06 -41.70
CA LEU A 644 26.24 19.84 -42.22
C LEU A 644 25.88 19.31 -43.61
N SER A 645 24.58 19.13 -43.87
CA SER A 645 24.13 18.79 -45.23
C SER A 645 24.58 19.90 -46.19
N MET A 646 24.90 19.53 -47.43
CA MET A 646 25.19 20.52 -48.47
C MET A 646 24.00 21.48 -48.69
N PHE A 647 22.79 21.09 -48.29
CA PHE A 647 21.61 21.95 -48.25
C PHE A 647 21.55 22.88 -47.03
N ASP A 648 21.97 22.44 -45.84
CA ASP A 648 22.07 23.31 -44.65
C ASP A 648 23.05 24.47 -44.92
N LEU A 649 24.15 24.17 -45.62
CA LEU A 649 25.18 25.13 -46.00
C LEU A 649 24.71 26.17 -47.04
N LEU A 650 23.60 25.90 -47.74
CA LEU A 650 23.04 26.76 -48.80
C LEU A 650 21.96 27.73 -48.30
N GLY A 651 21.55 27.67 -47.03
CA GLY A 651 20.61 28.63 -46.44
C GLY A 651 19.18 28.59 -46.99
N ALA A 652 18.83 27.56 -47.76
CA ALA A 652 17.46 27.32 -48.20
C ALA A 652 16.64 26.80 -47.01
N GLY A 653 15.67 27.60 -46.55
CA GLY A 653 14.84 27.26 -45.39
C GLY A 653 13.99 26.01 -45.63
N GLY A 654 14.37 24.90 -45.00
CA GLY A 654 13.72 23.61 -45.12
C GLY A 654 14.69 22.53 -45.60
N ALA A 655 15.20 21.72 -44.67
CA ALA A 655 15.87 20.47 -45.03
C ALA A 655 14.89 19.63 -45.87
N GLN A 656 15.33 19.06 -46.99
CA GLN A 656 14.49 18.15 -47.76
C GLN A 656 14.33 16.84 -47.00
N VAL A 657 13.26 16.78 -46.22
CA VAL A 657 12.80 15.60 -45.49
C VAL A 657 12.55 14.48 -46.51
N THR A 658 13.49 13.56 -46.63
CA THR A 658 13.34 12.37 -47.47
C THR A 658 12.22 11.50 -46.91
N ALA A 659 11.12 11.44 -47.64
CA ALA A 659 9.93 10.67 -47.30
C ALA A 659 10.26 9.18 -47.15
N ILE A 660 9.69 8.55 -46.12
CA ILE A 660 9.74 7.10 -45.93
C ILE A 660 8.51 6.54 -46.66
N PRO A 661 8.67 5.87 -47.83
CA PRO A 661 7.53 5.45 -48.63
C PRO A 661 6.79 4.30 -47.94
N LEU A 662 5.65 4.62 -47.32
CA LEU A 662 4.77 3.61 -46.74
C LEU A 662 4.28 2.65 -47.85
N PRO A 663 4.57 1.35 -47.78
CA PRO A 663 4.17 0.39 -48.80
C PRO A 663 2.65 0.19 -48.74
N ASP A 664 1.99 -0.02 -49.90
CA ASP A 664 0.56 -0.38 -49.89
C ASP A 664 0.41 -1.85 -49.50
N ILE A 665 0.03 -2.08 -48.24
CA ILE A 665 -0.14 -3.38 -47.61
C ILE A 665 -1.53 -3.41 -46.97
N GLU A 666 -2.21 -4.56 -47.07
CA GLU A 666 -3.47 -4.80 -46.38
C GLU A 666 -3.29 -4.61 -44.86
N GLU A 667 -4.24 -3.91 -44.22
CA GLU A 667 -4.18 -3.66 -42.79
C GLU A 667 -4.42 -4.95 -41.99
N VAL A 668 -3.68 -5.13 -40.89
CA VAL A 668 -3.83 -6.30 -40.03
C VAL A 668 -5.28 -6.44 -39.55
N LYS A 669 -5.83 -7.65 -39.69
CA LYS A 669 -7.22 -7.99 -39.37
C LYS A 669 -7.55 -7.61 -37.93
N GLY A 670 -8.76 -7.09 -37.70
CA GLY A 670 -9.18 -6.54 -36.40
C GLY A 670 -8.82 -7.42 -35.19
N LYS A 671 -9.13 -8.72 -35.24
CA LYS A 671 -8.79 -9.67 -34.15
C LYS A 671 -7.30 -9.68 -33.77
N GLU A 672 -6.38 -9.54 -34.73
CA GLU A 672 -4.94 -9.55 -34.45
C GLU A 672 -4.45 -8.20 -33.89
N LYS A 673 -4.95 -7.06 -34.39
CA LYS A 673 -4.71 -5.75 -33.75
C LYS A 673 -5.16 -5.73 -32.29
N LEU A 674 -6.37 -6.26 -32.04
CA LEU A 674 -6.96 -6.33 -30.72
C LEU A 674 -6.20 -7.30 -29.81
N GLN A 675 -5.66 -8.40 -30.37
CA GLN A 675 -4.74 -9.27 -29.64
C GLN A 675 -3.46 -8.54 -29.21
N TRP A 676 -2.88 -7.68 -30.06
CA TRP A 676 -1.73 -6.87 -29.68
C TRP A 676 -2.04 -5.83 -28.60
N GLU A 677 -3.19 -5.15 -28.70
CA GLU A 677 -3.65 -4.22 -27.65
C GLU A 677 -3.80 -4.95 -26.31
N LYS A 678 -4.44 -6.12 -26.28
CA LYS A 678 -4.55 -6.94 -25.06
C LYS A 678 -3.20 -7.48 -24.56
N GLU A 679 -2.29 -7.90 -25.45
CA GLU A 679 -0.95 -8.39 -25.05
C GLU A 679 -0.08 -7.29 -24.42
N LEU A 680 -0.20 -6.04 -24.92
CA LEU A 680 0.73 -4.95 -24.65
C LEU A 680 0.19 -3.87 -23.69
N LEU A 681 -1.12 -3.64 -23.64
CA LEU A 681 -1.78 -2.71 -22.72
C LEU A 681 -2.56 -3.42 -21.60
N GLY A 682 -2.82 -4.73 -21.73
CA GLY A 682 -3.71 -5.48 -20.83
C GLY A 682 -5.21 -5.24 -21.09
N VAL A 683 -5.56 -4.36 -22.04
CA VAL A 683 -6.93 -3.98 -22.40
C VAL A 683 -7.05 -3.78 -23.91
N TYR A 684 -8.26 -3.93 -24.44
CA TYR A 684 -8.60 -3.42 -25.77
C TYR A 684 -8.81 -1.90 -25.70
N ALA A 685 -8.11 -1.13 -26.54
CA ALA A 685 -8.08 0.33 -26.46
C ALA A 685 -8.95 0.99 -27.53
N ASN A 686 -8.93 0.50 -28.77
CA ASN A 686 -9.71 1.08 -29.87
C ASN A 686 -11.12 0.47 -30.03
N SER A 687 -11.31 -0.81 -29.73
CA SER A 687 -12.63 -1.44 -29.63
C SER A 687 -12.55 -2.85 -29.03
N HIS A 688 -13.54 -3.31 -28.26
CA HIS A 688 -13.65 -4.73 -27.93
C HIS A 688 -14.08 -5.52 -29.18
N PRO A 689 -13.70 -6.80 -29.37
CA PRO A 689 -14.20 -7.61 -30.49
C PRO A 689 -15.74 -7.63 -30.63
N LEU A 690 -16.46 -7.53 -29.50
CA LEU A 690 -17.93 -7.39 -29.44
C LEU A 690 -18.47 -6.11 -30.11
N GLN A 691 -17.69 -5.03 -30.15
CA GLN A 691 -18.19 -3.72 -30.55
C GLN A 691 -18.57 -3.68 -32.05
N GLN A 692 -17.91 -4.51 -32.87
CA GLN A 692 -18.28 -4.75 -34.27
C GLN A 692 -19.59 -5.54 -34.45
N MET A 693 -20.15 -6.11 -33.37
CA MET A 693 -21.39 -6.88 -33.32
C MET A 693 -22.47 -6.23 -32.43
N SER A 694 -22.21 -5.01 -31.92
CA SER A 694 -22.92 -4.42 -30.78
C SER A 694 -24.41 -4.14 -30.99
N ILE A 695 -24.80 -3.68 -32.18
CA ILE A 695 -26.12 -3.09 -32.46
C ILE A 695 -27.28 -4.07 -32.22
N ASP A 696 -27.10 -5.34 -32.57
CA ASP A 696 -28.13 -6.37 -32.39
C ASP A 696 -28.15 -6.95 -30.97
N TRP A 697 -27.05 -6.82 -30.22
CA TRP A 697 -26.81 -7.58 -28.99
C TRP A 697 -27.13 -6.79 -27.72
N GLN A 698 -27.00 -5.45 -27.73
CA GLN A 698 -27.55 -4.58 -26.68
C GLN A 698 -29.08 -4.69 -26.53
N ARG A 699 -29.77 -5.31 -27.51
CA ARG A 699 -31.21 -5.60 -27.48
C ARG A 699 -31.55 -6.95 -26.83
N VAL A 700 -30.55 -7.78 -26.50
CA VAL A 700 -30.74 -9.18 -26.09
C VAL A 700 -29.91 -9.54 -24.84
N ALA A 701 -28.77 -8.90 -24.61
CA ALA A 701 -28.03 -9.00 -23.36
C ALA A 701 -28.77 -8.25 -22.24
N THR A 702 -28.79 -8.83 -21.04
CA THR A 702 -29.47 -8.26 -19.85
C THR A 702 -28.54 -7.43 -18.96
N CYS A 703 -27.24 -7.69 -19.06
CA CYS A 703 -26.15 -6.98 -18.40
C CYS A 703 -24.81 -7.34 -19.07
N SER A 704 -23.75 -6.66 -18.66
CA SER A 704 -22.36 -6.95 -19.02
C SER A 704 -21.74 -8.05 -18.16
N CYS A 705 -20.59 -8.57 -18.58
CA CYS A 705 -19.76 -9.48 -17.77
C CYS A 705 -19.13 -8.77 -16.57
N GLY A 706 -18.98 -7.44 -16.60
CA GLY A 706 -18.53 -6.62 -15.46
C GLY A 706 -19.65 -6.27 -14.47
N GLU A 707 -20.91 -6.26 -14.93
CA GLU A 707 -22.13 -6.00 -14.16
C GLU A 707 -22.69 -7.27 -13.46
N LEU A 708 -22.14 -8.45 -13.72
CA LEU A 708 -22.65 -9.72 -13.17
C LEU A 708 -22.26 -9.91 -11.69
N ASP A 709 -23.10 -9.40 -10.79
CA ASP A 709 -22.93 -9.50 -9.34
C ASP A 709 -24.16 -10.07 -8.60
N GLU A 710 -24.13 -10.04 -7.25
CA GLU A 710 -25.17 -10.63 -6.39
C GLU A 710 -26.58 -10.10 -6.68
N ARG A 711 -26.72 -8.91 -7.26
CA ARG A 711 -28.02 -8.32 -7.66
C ARG A 711 -28.70 -9.11 -8.77
N TYR A 712 -27.97 -9.96 -9.48
CA TYR A 712 -28.52 -10.87 -10.50
C TYR A 712 -28.85 -12.27 -9.97
N ASP A 713 -28.55 -12.60 -8.70
CA ASP A 713 -28.75 -13.95 -8.18
C ASP A 713 -30.19 -14.45 -8.37
N GLY A 714 -30.29 -15.70 -8.82
CA GLY A 714 -31.57 -16.35 -9.09
C GLY A 714 -32.30 -15.87 -10.36
N LYS A 715 -31.81 -14.84 -11.07
CA LYS A 715 -32.46 -14.28 -12.26
C LYS A 715 -31.98 -14.98 -13.55
N GLY A 716 -32.83 -14.94 -14.58
CA GLY A 716 -32.44 -15.30 -15.94
C GLY A 716 -31.59 -14.18 -16.54
N VAL A 717 -30.43 -14.52 -17.08
CA VAL A 717 -29.42 -13.57 -17.57
C VAL A 717 -28.94 -13.99 -18.96
N ALA A 718 -28.76 -13.01 -19.83
CA ALA A 718 -28.15 -13.16 -21.14
C ALA A 718 -26.88 -12.30 -21.19
N LEU A 719 -25.72 -12.92 -21.37
CA LEU A 719 -24.42 -12.26 -21.51
C LEU A 719 -23.89 -12.43 -22.93
N ALA A 720 -23.36 -11.36 -23.50
CA ALA A 720 -22.68 -11.39 -24.78
C ALA A 720 -21.17 -11.26 -24.55
N GLY A 721 -20.42 -12.34 -24.76
CA GLY A 721 -19.00 -12.40 -24.35
C GLY A 721 -18.12 -13.22 -25.28
N MET A 722 -16.80 -13.04 -25.15
CA MET A 722 -15.79 -13.85 -25.79
C MET A 722 -15.22 -14.85 -24.78
N ILE A 723 -15.08 -16.13 -25.15
CA ILE A 723 -14.44 -17.13 -24.28
C ILE A 723 -12.94 -16.85 -24.20
N THR A 724 -12.41 -16.55 -23.02
CA THR A 724 -10.97 -16.35 -22.79
C THR A 724 -10.28 -17.60 -22.25
N ASN A 725 -11.00 -18.45 -21.52
CA ASN A 725 -10.46 -19.68 -20.94
C ASN A 725 -11.54 -20.77 -20.82
N VAL A 726 -11.13 -22.05 -20.91
CA VAL A 726 -12.00 -23.21 -20.76
C VAL A 726 -11.32 -24.24 -19.85
N ARG A 727 -11.83 -24.38 -18.62
CA ARG A 727 -11.34 -25.32 -17.62
C ARG A 727 -12.32 -26.48 -17.46
N THR A 728 -12.01 -27.61 -18.08
CA THR A 728 -12.77 -28.86 -17.90
C THR A 728 -12.40 -29.55 -16.59
N ILE A 729 -13.39 -30.13 -15.91
CA ILE A 729 -13.20 -31.06 -14.77
C ILE A 729 -14.16 -32.24 -14.90
N ASN A 730 -13.82 -33.36 -14.25
CA ASN A 730 -14.75 -34.46 -14.04
C ASN A 730 -15.40 -34.31 -12.65
N THR A 731 -16.71 -34.49 -12.56
CA THR A 731 -17.46 -34.48 -11.30
C THR A 731 -17.17 -35.72 -10.47
N LYS A 732 -17.62 -35.74 -9.19
CA LYS A 732 -17.53 -36.92 -8.31
C LYS A 732 -18.26 -38.17 -8.85
N LYS A 733 -19.11 -38.04 -9.88
CA LYS A 733 -19.80 -39.16 -10.56
C LYS A 733 -19.07 -39.65 -11.83
N GLY A 734 -18.02 -38.96 -12.26
CA GLY A 734 -17.29 -39.23 -13.51
C GLY A 734 -17.71 -38.33 -14.68
N ASP A 735 -18.91 -37.76 -14.65
CA ASP A 735 -19.43 -36.89 -15.71
C ASP A 735 -18.59 -35.63 -15.89
N GLN A 736 -18.31 -35.22 -17.13
CA GLN A 736 -17.49 -34.04 -17.43
C GLN A 736 -18.31 -32.74 -17.37
N MET A 737 -17.72 -31.67 -16.82
CA MET A 737 -18.27 -30.31 -16.87
C MET A 737 -17.16 -29.30 -17.19
N ALA A 738 -17.52 -28.05 -17.50
CA ALA A 738 -16.56 -26.97 -17.74
C ALA A 738 -16.90 -25.70 -16.97
N PHE A 739 -15.86 -24.98 -16.58
CA PHE A 739 -15.91 -23.57 -16.19
C PHE A 739 -15.30 -22.78 -17.34
N LEU A 740 -16.05 -21.83 -17.89
CA LEU A 740 -15.57 -20.88 -18.89
C LEU A 740 -15.28 -19.56 -18.20
N GLN A 741 -14.17 -18.92 -18.56
CA GLN A 741 -13.99 -17.49 -18.29
C GLN A 741 -14.40 -16.76 -19.56
N ILE A 742 -15.31 -15.79 -19.44
CA ILE A 742 -15.76 -14.96 -20.57
C ILE A 742 -15.43 -13.49 -20.30
N GLU A 743 -15.27 -12.73 -21.37
CA GLU A 743 -14.87 -11.31 -21.34
C GLU A 743 -15.74 -10.48 -22.27
N ASP A 744 -16.01 -9.24 -21.87
CA ASP A 744 -16.73 -8.27 -22.68
C ASP A 744 -16.12 -6.85 -22.64
N MET A 745 -16.90 -5.86 -23.07
CA MET A 745 -16.51 -4.44 -23.11
C MET A 745 -16.19 -3.83 -21.74
N GLN A 746 -16.72 -4.41 -20.66
CA GLN A 746 -16.68 -3.84 -19.31
C GLN A 746 -15.97 -4.74 -18.29
N GLY A 747 -15.90 -6.06 -18.50
CA GLY A 747 -15.29 -6.95 -17.51
C GLY A 747 -15.19 -8.42 -17.92
N GLN A 748 -15.01 -9.28 -16.91
CA GLN A 748 -14.90 -10.73 -17.05
C GLN A 748 -15.71 -11.43 -15.98
N CYS A 749 -16.36 -12.54 -16.32
CA CYS A 749 -17.09 -13.37 -15.37
C CYS A 749 -16.91 -14.88 -15.66
N GLU A 750 -17.31 -15.73 -14.71
CA GLU A 750 -17.30 -17.18 -14.87
C GLU A 750 -18.66 -17.71 -15.34
N VAL A 751 -18.65 -18.67 -16.27
CA VAL A 751 -19.81 -19.40 -16.78
C VAL A 751 -19.65 -20.88 -16.45
N VAL A 752 -20.58 -21.44 -15.68
CA VAL A 752 -20.58 -22.85 -15.28
C VAL A 752 -21.41 -23.68 -16.25
N VAL A 753 -20.78 -24.66 -16.90
CA VAL A 753 -21.41 -25.54 -17.89
C VAL A 753 -21.53 -26.94 -17.31
N PHE A 754 -22.68 -27.25 -16.70
CA PHE A 754 -22.98 -28.56 -16.12
C PHE A 754 -22.97 -29.69 -17.16
N PRO A 755 -22.79 -30.97 -16.76
CA PRO A 755 -22.49 -32.06 -17.68
C PRO A 755 -23.49 -32.27 -18.83
N ARG A 756 -24.79 -32.02 -18.59
CA ARG A 756 -25.81 -32.09 -19.64
C ARG A 756 -25.56 -31.04 -20.73
N THR A 757 -25.53 -29.75 -20.36
CA THR A 757 -25.24 -28.66 -21.30
C THR A 757 -23.87 -28.87 -21.94
N TYR A 758 -22.86 -29.30 -21.17
CA TYR A 758 -21.50 -29.53 -21.68
C TYR A 758 -21.47 -30.57 -22.79
N ALA A 759 -22.18 -31.71 -22.64
CA ALA A 759 -22.27 -32.72 -23.69
C ALA A 759 -22.87 -32.17 -25.00
N GLU A 760 -23.81 -31.22 -24.90
CA GLU A 760 -24.49 -30.57 -26.02
C GLU A 760 -23.67 -29.42 -26.66
N VAL A 761 -22.85 -28.69 -25.88
CA VAL A 761 -22.11 -27.51 -26.38
C VAL A 761 -20.59 -27.68 -26.53
N LYS A 762 -19.97 -28.78 -26.07
CA LYS A 762 -18.50 -28.99 -26.06
C LYS A 762 -17.78 -28.60 -27.36
N GLU A 763 -18.36 -28.86 -28.53
CA GLU A 763 -17.75 -28.63 -29.85
C GLU A 763 -17.82 -27.15 -30.29
N LYS A 764 -18.58 -26.34 -29.54
CA LYS A 764 -18.73 -24.88 -29.67
C LYS A 764 -17.97 -24.12 -28.58
N LEU A 765 -17.23 -24.77 -27.68
CA LEU A 765 -16.48 -24.09 -26.60
C LEU A 765 -15.08 -23.70 -27.09
N ILE A 766 -15.02 -22.79 -28.05
CA ILE A 766 -13.77 -22.38 -28.71
C ILE A 766 -13.26 -21.07 -28.09
N PRO A 767 -12.03 -21.03 -27.53
CA PRO A 767 -11.41 -19.78 -27.08
C PRO A 767 -11.28 -18.73 -28.19
N ASP A 768 -11.33 -17.47 -27.81
CA ASP A 768 -11.33 -16.30 -28.69
C ASP A 768 -12.45 -16.32 -29.76
N GLN A 769 -13.54 -17.06 -29.53
CA GLN A 769 -14.82 -16.91 -30.23
C GLN A 769 -15.86 -16.29 -29.31
N VAL A 770 -16.84 -15.65 -29.94
CA VAL A 770 -17.84 -14.79 -29.32
C VAL A 770 -19.20 -15.47 -29.38
N TYR A 771 -19.91 -15.49 -28.24
CA TYR A 771 -21.21 -16.15 -28.11
C TYR A 771 -22.17 -15.33 -27.26
N LEU A 772 -23.46 -15.58 -27.45
CA LEU A 772 -24.50 -15.20 -26.52
C LEU A 772 -24.76 -16.39 -25.58
N PHE A 773 -24.46 -16.18 -24.30
CA PHE A 773 -24.67 -17.13 -23.21
C PHE A 773 -26.00 -16.78 -22.54
N LYS A 774 -26.95 -17.71 -22.52
CA LYS A 774 -28.22 -17.56 -21.78
C LYS A 774 -28.27 -18.59 -20.68
N GLY A 775 -28.65 -18.15 -19.49
CA GLY A 775 -28.59 -19.00 -18.31
C GLY A 775 -29.24 -18.37 -17.09
N LYS A 776 -29.02 -19.01 -15.94
CA LYS A 776 -29.43 -18.48 -14.64
C LYS A 776 -28.19 -18.01 -13.87
N ALA A 777 -28.20 -16.76 -13.39
CA ALA A 777 -27.12 -16.31 -12.51
C ALA A 777 -27.23 -16.99 -11.15
N GLN A 778 -26.10 -17.48 -10.64
CA GLN A 778 -25.96 -18.08 -9.32
C GLN A 778 -24.75 -17.48 -8.60
N THR A 779 -25.02 -16.88 -7.44
CA THR A 779 -24.02 -16.43 -6.48
C THR A 779 -23.67 -17.57 -5.54
N ARG A 780 -22.37 -17.81 -5.38
CA ARG A 780 -21.84 -18.79 -4.43
C ARG A 780 -20.55 -18.27 -3.82
N GLU A 781 -20.47 -18.27 -2.49
CA GLU A 781 -19.27 -17.85 -1.76
C GLU A 781 -18.82 -16.42 -2.17
N GLY A 782 -19.80 -15.57 -2.50
CA GLY A 782 -19.65 -14.20 -3.03
C GLY A 782 -19.55 -14.12 -4.56
N GLN A 783 -19.00 -15.12 -5.24
CA GLN A 783 -18.82 -15.05 -6.69
C GLN A 783 -20.13 -15.38 -7.43
N THR A 784 -20.61 -14.43 -8.23
CA THR A 784 -21.72 -14.64 -9.17
C THR A 784 -21.19 -15.23 -10.47
N SER A 785 -21.81 -16.33 -10.88
CA SER A 785 -21.48 -17.07 -12.10
C SER A 785 -22.74 -17.33 -12.91
N LEU A 786 -22.61 -17.42 -14.24
CA LEU A 786 -23.75 -17.78 -15.10
C LEU A 786 -23.82 -19.30 -15.24
N LEU A 787 -24.89 -19.93 -14.75
CA LEU A 787 -25.18 -21.33 -15.03
C LEU A 787 -25.72 -21.44 -16.46
N LEU A 788 -24.97 -22.07 -17.36
CA LEU A 788 -25.29 -22.07 -18.79
C LEU A 788 -26.44 -23.03 -19.13
N ASP A 789 -27.54 -22.47 -19.63
CA ASP A 789 -28.66 -23.22 -20.19
C ASP A 789 -28.53 -23.36 -21.72
N THR A 790 -28.21 -22.28 -22.44
CA THR A 790 -28.03 -22.30 -23.90
C THR A 790 -26.90 -21.39 -24.40
N LEU A 791 -26.25 -21.81 -25.49
CA LEU A 791 -25.14 -21.12 -26.14
C LEU A 791 -25.48 -20.86 -27.62
N GLN A 792 -25.52 -19.59 -28.03
CA GLN A 792 -25.89 -19.18 -29.40
C GLN A 792 -24.73 -18.44 -30.09
N THR A 793 -24.49 -18.77 -31.37
CA THR A 793 -23.47 -18.14 -32.23
C THR A 793 -23.99 -16.97 -33.07
N TYR A 794 -25.30 -16.72 -33.03
CA TYR A 794 -25.99 -15.64 -33.71
C TYR A 794 -27.22 -15.22 -32.88
N VAL A 795 -27.66 -13.97 -33.05
CA VAL A 795 -28.95 -13.52 -32.53
C VAL A 795 -29.99 -13.72 -33.62
N GLU A 796 -31.00 -14.53 -33.33
CA GLU A 796 -32.28 -14.44 -34.04
C GLU A 796 -33.05 -13.26 -33.47
N LEU A 797 -33.12 -12.16 -34.21
CA LEU A 797 -34.12 -11.13 -33.96
C LEU A 797 -35.51 -11.75 -34.19
N PRO A 798 -36.44 -11.67 -33.22
CA PRO A 798 -37.80 -12.16 -33.41
C PRO A 798 -38.46 -11.46 -34.61
N LYS A 799 -38.94 -12.23 -35.58
CA LYS A 799 -39.75 -11.70 -36.68
C LYS A 799 -41.15 -11.39 -36.14
N ASP A 800 -41.49 -10.12 -36.05
CA ASP A 800 -42.83 -9.57 -35.83
C ASP A 800 -43.73 -10.39 -34.88
N VAL A 801 -43.24 -10.61 -33.65
CA VAL A 801 -44.12 -11.03 -32.55
C VAL A 801 -44.86 -9.78 -32.08
N GLY A 802 -46.13 -9.64 -32.47
CA GLY A 802 -46.94 -8.47 -32.16
C GLY A 802 -47.14 -8.28 -30.65
N GLU A 803 -46.71 -7.11 -30.16
CA GLU A 803 -46.94 -6.39 -28.88
C GLU A 803 -46.98 -7.15 -27.52
N GLU A 804 -47.34 -8.43 -27.43
CA GLU A 804 -47.55 -9.18 -26.18
C GLU A 804 -46.33 -10.00 -25.70
N THR A 805 -45.11 -9.68 -26.13
CA THR A 805 -43.89 -10.34 -25.58
C THR A 805 -42.72 -9.38 -25.42
N GLN A 806 -42.93 -8.26 -24.71
CA GLN A 806 -41.82 -7.59 -24.05
C GLN A 806 -41.26 -8.50 -22.95
N LEU A 807 -40.01 -8.95 -23.10
CA LEU A 807 -39.25 -9.52 -21.99
C LEU A 807 -39.12 -8.45 -20.92
N GLN A 808 -39.73 -8.68 -19.75
CA GLN A 808 -39.87 -7.68 -18.71
C GLN A 808 -38.49 -7.21 -18.23
N ARG A 809 -38.16 -5.93 -18.49
CA ARG A 809 -37.37 -5.16 -17.52
C ARG A 809 -38.12 -5.25 -16.19
N PRO A 810 -37.44 -5.52 -15.05
CA PRO A 810 -38.11 -5.53 -13.77
C PRO A 810 -38.68 -4.14 -13.50
N LEU A 811 -40.01 -4.04 -13.50
CA LEU A 811 -40.69 -2.85 -12.99
C LEU A 811 -40.32 -2.72 -11.51
N LEU A 812 -39.78 -1.57 -11.14
CA LEU A 812 -39.60 -1.22 -9.74
C LEU A 812 -40.98 -1.28 -9.05
N PRO A 813 -41.10 -1.82 -7.83
CA PRO A 813 -42.31 -1.61 -7.04
C PRO A 813 -42.51 -0.10 -6.87
N PRO A 814 -43.72 0.44 -7.08
CA PRO A 814 -43.97 1.86 -6.91
C PRO A 814 -43.66 2.27 -5.47
N LEU A 815 -43.14 3.49 -5.30
CA LEU A 815 -42.90 4.07 -3.97
C LEU A 815 -44.21 4.07 -3.16
N PRO A 816 -44.15 3.80 -1.84
CA PRO A 816 -45.34 3.73 -0.99
C PRO A 816 -46.04 5.09 -0.95
N THR A 817 -47.20 5.19 -1.61
CA THR A 817 -48.03 6.40 -1.59
C THR A 817 -48.90 6.42 -0.35
N PHE A 818 -48.85 7.51 0.42
CA PHE A 818 -49.81 7.75 1.48
C PHE A 818 -51.06 8.37 0.87
N ASN A 819 -52.21 7.71 1.02
CA ASN A 819 -53.51 8.13 0.45
C ASN A 819 -53.52 8.41 -1.07
N GLY A 820 -52.70 7.70 -1.85
CA GLY A 820 -52.85 7.60 -3.30
C GLY A 820 -52.35 8.79 -4.13
N LEU A 821 -51.70 9.78 -3.52
CA LEU A 821 -50.91 10.78 -4.24
C LEU A 821 -49.45 10.34 -4.30
N ALA A 822 -48.85 10.43 -5.49
CA ALA A 822 -47.40 10.34 -5.64
C ALA A 822 -46.77 11.69 -5.29
N LEU A 823 -45.64 11.66 -4.58
CA LEU A 823 -44.78 12.83 -4.48
C LEU A 823 -44.17 13.08 -5.87
N ALA A 824 -44.46 14.26 -6.43
CA ALA A 824 -43.79 14.76 -7.62
C ALA A 824 -42.67 15.72 -7.20
N ASP A 825 -41.58 15.75 -7.96
CA ASP A 825 -40.55 16.77 -7.80
C ASP A 825 -41.09 18.13 -8.27
N GLU A 826 -41.11 19.13 -7.39
CA GLU A 826 -41.41 20.53 -7.77
C GLU A 826 -40.12 21.36 -7.80
N GLU A 827 -39.80 21.88 -8.99
CA GLU A 827 -38.76 22.88 -9.19
C GLU A 827 -39.15 24.18 -8.48
N THR A 828 -38.29 24.69 -7.59
CA THR A 828 -38.55 25.93 -6.85
C THR A 828 -37.78 27.12 -7.43
N GLU A 829 -38.37 27.80 -8.41
CA GLU A 829 -38.02 29.18 -8.72
C GLU A 829 -38.41 30.11 -7.55
N TYR A 830 -37.57 31.12 -7.28
CA TYR A 830 -37.84 32.15 -6.27
C TYR A 830 -38.55 33.36 -6.90
N ASP A 831 -39.77 33.70 -6.43
CA ASP A 831 -40.17 35.11 -6.24
C ASP A 831 -41.23 35.29 -5.13
N ALA A 832 -41.50 36.54 -4.75
CA ALA A 832 -42.09 36.96 -3.48
C ALA A 832 -43.60 36.68 -3.25
N GLY A 833 -43.98 36.43 -1.98
CA GLY A 833 -45.39 36.39 -1.54
C GLY A 833 -45.59 36.32 -0.01
N GLN A 834 -46.14 37.38 0.58
CA GLN A 834 -46.34 37.66 2.02
C GLN A 834 -47.23 36.68 2.83
N SER A 835 -47.17 36.83 4.17
CA SER A 835 -48.23 36.59 5.20
C SER A 835 -48.67 35.13 5.50
N GLU A 836 -48.54 34.67 6.75
CA GLU A 836 -49.61 34.51 7.79
C GLU A 836 -50.56 33.31 7.54
N SER A 837 -51.03 32.53 8.53
CA SER A 837 -50.72 32.35 9.97
C SER A 837 -51.49 31.10 10.49
N SER A 838 -51.17 30.60 11.70
CA SER A 838 -52.08 29.84 12.62
C SER A 838 -52.69 28.50 12.12
N ASP A 839 -53.19 27.57 12.94
CA ASP A 839 -52.91 27.11 14.32
C ASP A 839 -53.63 25.75 14.52
N GLU A 840 -53.24 24.97 15.54
CA GLU A 840 -54.01 23.84 16.15
C GLU A 840 -54.39 22.65 15.21
N GLY A 841 -54.73 21.43 15.68
CA GLY A 841 -54.70 20.84 17.03
C GLY A 841 -55.59 19.57 17.11
N ASP A 842 -55.15 18.55 17.86
CA ASP A 842 -55.97 17.47 18.49
C ASP A 842 -56.82 16.52 17.58
N GLU A 843 -57.42 15.40 18.01
CA GLU A 843 -57.01 14.30 18.91
C GLU A 843 -57.83 12.99 18.60
N PHE A 844 -57.32 11.82 19.01
CA PHE A 844 -58.04 10.60 19.47
C PHE A 844 -59.15 9.83 18.65
N SER A 845 -58.77 8.64 18.13
CA SER A 845 -59.09 7.30 18.71
C SER A 845 -60.25 6.33 18.25
N VAL A 846 -59.90 5.02 18.24
CA VAL A 846 -60.60 3.70 18.43
C VAL A 846 -61.82 3.14 17.61
N ALA A 847 -61.68 1.84 17.25
CA ALA A 847 -62.69 0.74 17.16
C ALA A 847 -63.63 0.65 15.90
N ALA A 848 -64.22 -0.49 15.48
CA ALA A 848 -64.40 -1.84 16.06
C ALA A 848 -64.84 -2.93 15.02
N LEU A 849 -64.84 -4.24 15.40
CA LEU A 849 -65.68 -5.37 14.88
C LEU A 849 -65.48 -5.85 13.40
N ALA A 850 -65.83 -7.07 12.94
CA ALA A 850 -66.15 -8.40 13.52
C ALA A 850 -66.04 -9.51 12.42
N GLY A 851 -66.18 -10.81 12.74
CA GLY A 851 -66.10 -11.95 11.78
C GLY A 851 -67.42 -12.72 11.55
N PRO A 852 -67.39 -13.87 10.84
CA PRO A 852 -68.29 -15.00 11.09
C PRO A 852 -67.56 -16.39 11.13
N ALA A 853 -68.29 -17.51 11.23
CA ALA A 853 -67.80 -18.85 11.63
C ALA A 853 -68.41 -20.06 10.84
N ASP A 854 -68.34 -21.28 11.40
CA ASP A 854 -68.89 -22.61 10.98
C ASP A 854 -68.21 -23.33 9.78
N GLU A 855 -68.26 -24.66 9.54
CA GLU A 855 -68.24 -25.94 10.32
C GLU A 855 -68.23 -27.11 9.27
N ARG A 856 -68.01 -28.44 9.46
CA ARG A 856 -67.60 -29.42 10.51
C ARG A 856 -67.09 -30.73 9.77
N GLU A 857 -66.97 -31.86 10.47
CA GLU A 857 -66.87 -33.29 10.04
C GLU A 857 -65.46 -33.85 9.65
N ASP A 858 -65.10 -35.12 9.89
CA ASP A 858 -65.24 -36.03 11.08
C ASP A 858 -64.29 -37.28 10.91
N GLU A 859 -64.21 -38.17 11.93
CA GLU A 859 -63.49 -39.48 11.98
C GLU A 859 -61.92 -39.46 11.92
N GLY A 860 -61.13 -40.30 12.62
CA GLY A 860 -61.38 -41.31 13.68
C GLY A 860 -60.11 -42.12 14.05
N GLU A 861 -60.08 -42.79 15.23
CA GLU A 861 -59.08 -43.78 15.75
C GLU A 861 -57.62 -43.28 16.05
N ASP A 862 -56.88 -43.69 17.11
CA ASP A 862 -57.17 -44.42 18.38
C ASP A 862 -56.06 -44.13 19.46
N ALA A 863 -56.22 -44.63 20.70
CA ALA A 863 -55.42 -44.60 21.96
C ALA A 863 -53.87 -44.36 21.95
N GLY A 864 -53.22 -43.96 23.06
CA GLY A 864 -53.69 -43.64 24.42
C GLY A 864 -52.57 -43.64 25.51
N ASP A 865 -52.74 -42.79 26.53
CA ASP A 865 -52.20 -42.70 27.91
C ASP A 865 -50.74 -43.06 28.36
N ASP A 866 -50.25 -42.16 29.23
CA ASP A 866 -49.49 -42.37 30.49
C ASP A 866 -47.95 -42.45 30.61
N GLU A 867 -47.50 -42.22 31.86
CA GLU A 867 -46.15 -41.76 32.27
C GLU A 867 -45.17 -42.85 32.79
N ALA A 868 -43.93 -42.39 33.01
CA ALA A 868 -43.07 -42.68 34.17
C ALA A 868 -42.28 -44.02 34.30
N VAL A 869 -40.95 -43.86 34.13
CA VAL A 869 -39.84 -44.36 35.01
C VAL A 869 -39.76 -45.87 35.36
N LEU A 870 -38.68 -46.55 34.94
CA LEU A 870 -37.70 -47.22 35.84
C LEU A 870 -36.57 -47.98 35.08
N THR A 871 -35.46 -48.23 35.80
CA THR A 871 -34.32 -49.12 35.46
C THR A 871 -34.35 -50.38 36.36
N PRO A 872 -33.62 -51.52 36.17
CA PRO A 872 -32.14 -51.57 36.23
C PRO A 872 -31.39 -52.78 35.56
N ALA A 873 -30.05 -52.79 35.73
CA ALA A 873 -29.13 -53.96 35.88
C ALA A 873 -28.76 -54.87 34.66
N ALA A 874 -27.59 -55.53 34.59
CA ALA A 874 -26.25 -55.34 35.23
C ALA A 874 -25.19 -56.35 34.64
N VAL A 875 -23.90 -56.23 35.06
CA VAL A 875 -22.79 -57.24 34.95
C VAL A 875 -22.15 -57.38 33.53
N ALA A 876 -20.83 -57.54 33.30
CA ALA A 876 -19.66 -57.83 34.16
C ALA A 876 -18.36 -57.05 33.76
N GLU A 877 -17.33 -57.14 34.61
CA GLU A 877 -15.94 -56.62 34.44
C GLU A 877 -14.94 -57.80 34.16
N PRO A 878 -13.62 -57.60 33.90
CA PRO A 878 -12.65 -57.22 34.95
C PRO A 878 -11.41 -56.36 34.56
N ALA A 879 -10.87 -55.61 35.54
CA ALA A 879 -9.45 -55.25 35.85
C ALA A 879 -8.44 -54.84 34.71
N MET A 880 -7.66 -53.76 34.79
CA MET A 880 -6.59 -53.38 35.77
C MET A 880 -5.43 -54.42 35.85
N VAL A 881 -4.13 -54.10 36.06
CA VAL A 881 -3.48 -53.24 37.08
C VAL A 881 -2.02 -52.86 36.68
N ALA A 882 -1.58 -51.61 36.94
CA ALA A 882 -0.19 -51.11 37.18
C ALA A 882 0.95 -51.32 36.11
N ALA A 883 2.17 -50.78 36.26
CA ALA A 883 2.65 -49.42 36.63
C ALA A 883 4.19 -49.28 36.40
N GLN A 884 4.73 -48.06 36.59
CA GLN A 884 6.14 -47.72 36.91
C GLN A 884 7.30 -47.99 35.91
N ALA A 885 7.74 -46.88 35.29
CA ALA A 885 9.09 -46.28 35.45
C ALA A 885 10.37 -46.92 34.83
N LEU A 886 11.42 -46.07 34.86
CA LEU A 886 12.85 -46.29 34.58
C LEU A 886 13.31 -46.44 33.12
N ALA A 887 14.24 -45.55 32.73
CA ALA A 887 15.22 -45.77 31.66
C ALA A 887 16.43 -46.55 32.23
N PRO A 888 17.31 -47.15 31.39
CA PRO A 888 18.35 -46.32 30.77
C PRO A 888 18.77 -46.75 29.33
N ALA A 889 19.64 -45.95 28.71
CA ALA A 889 20.51 -46.37 27.61
C ALA A 889 21.83 -47.00 28.17
N PRO A 890 22.86 -47.37 27.38
CA PRO A 890 22.99 -47.42 25.92
C PRO A 890 23.55 -48.77 25.40
N THR A 891 23.81 -48.88 24.08
CA THR A 891 25.04 -49.56 23.55
C THR A 891 25.22 -49.35 22.04
N HIS A 892 26.44 -48.99 21.62
CA HIS A 892 26.99 -49.33 20.30
C HIS A 892 28.02 -50.45 20.49
N PRO A 893 28.29 -51.29 19.46
CA PRO A 893 29.60 -51.17 18.83
C PRO A 893 29.71 -51.55 17.33
N LYS A 894 30.42 -50.69 16.58
CA LYS A 894 31.55 -50.96 15.64
C LYS A 894 31.43 -51.98 14.46
N SER A 895 32.35 -51.76 13.50
CA SER A 895 32.93 -52.71 12.52
C SER A 895 32.27 -52.77 11.13
N ALA A 896 32.97 -52.81 9.98
CA ALA A 896 34.37 -52.45 9.62
C ALA A 896 34.51 -52.44 8.07
N ASN A 897 35.74 -52.21 7.56
CA ASN A 897 36.19 -52.29 6.15
C ASN A 897 35.70 -51.13 5.25
N GLY A 898 36.54 -50.33 4.58
CA GLY A 898 38.00 -50.21 4.64
C GLY A 898 38.77 -50.98 3.57
N HIS A 899 39.37 -50.26 2.61
CA HIS A 899 40.66 -50.55 1.95
C HIS A 899 41.16 -49.27 1.26
N ALA A 900 42.48 -49.12 1.09
CA ALA A 900 43.13 -47.92 0.57
C ALA A 900 44.38 -48.28 -0.27
N TYR A 901 44.87 -47.32 -1.06
CA TYR A 901 46.18 -47.39 -1.73
C TYR A 901 46.92 -46.04 -1.73
N ALA A 902 48.24 -46.09 -1.61
CA ALA A 902 49.22 -44.99 -1.61
C ALA A 902 50.43 -45.42 -2.52
N ILE A 903 51.59 -44.75 -2.66
CA ILE A 903 52.31 -43.66 -1.96
C ILE A 903 53.36 -43.11 -3.00
N ASP A 904 54.11 -42.00 -2.90
CA ASP A 904 54.35 -40.99 -1.85
C ASP A 904 54.10 -39.56 -2.43
N ASP A 905 54.80 -38.43 -2.22
CA ASP A 905 56.05 -37.98 -1.54
C ASP A 905 55.73 -36.68 -0.76
N ILE A 906 56.49 -36.08 0.17
CA ILE A 906 57.69 -36.32 1.01
C ILE A 906 58.49 -34.99 1.15
N ASN A 907 58.85 -34.64 2.40
CA ASN A 907 59.61 -33.47 2.92
C ASN A 907 58.81 -32.18 3.28
N ALA A 908 59.07 -31.51 4.42
CA ALA A 908 59.79 -31.87 5.65
C ALA A 908 59.53 -30.83 6.80
N ALA A 909 59.84 -31.21 8.05
CA ALA A 909 59.73 -30.43 9.32
C ALA A 909 58.29 -30.09 9.79
N PHE A 910 57.79 -30.48 10.99
CA PHE A 910 58.29 -30.49 12.39
C PHE A 910 58.37 -29.06 13.01
N ASP A 911 57.91 -28.79 14.25
CA ASP A 911 57.59 -29.74 15.34
C ASP A 911 56.52 -29.28 16.39
N LEU A 912 55.97 -30.27 17.12
CA LEU A 912 55.44 -30.36 18.52
C LEU A 912 55.04 -29.08 19.34
N ALA A 913 54.09 -29.11 20.30
CA ALA A 913 53.11 -30.11 20.78
C ALA A 913 52.05 -29.46 21.70
N ALA A 914 51.03 -30.23 22.09
CA ALA A 914 50.16 -29.96 23.24
C ALA A 914 50.41 -30.97 24.38
N THR A 915 49.99 -30.64 25.60
CA THR A 915 49.95 -31.56 26.76
C THR A 915 48.67 -31.36 27.55
N GLU A 916 47.93 -32.45 27.78
CA GLU A 916 46.80 -32.52 28.71
C GLU A 916 47.28 -32.90 30.11
N GLN A 917 46.53 -32.50 31.15
CA GLN A 917 46.51 -33.21 32.43
C GLN A 917 45.16 -33.00 33.12
N ASP A 918 44.69 -34.05 33.81
CA ASP A 918 43.38 -34.18 34.45
C ASP A 918 43.57 -34.58 35.91
N ASP A 919 42.85 -33.95 36.84
CA ASP A 919 42.80 -34.33 38.26
C ASP A 919 41.52 -33.77 38.94
N SER A 920 41.33 -34.08 40.22
CA SER A 920 40.06 -34.53 40.78
C SER A 920 39.28 -33.49 41.62
N SER A 921 38.17 -33.94 42.21
CA SER A 921 37.02 -33.17 42.72
C SER A 921 37.00 -33.08 44.27
N PRO A 922 35.87 -32.72 44.94
CA PRO A 922 35.26 -31.38 45.04
C PRO A 922 35.03 -30.92 46.52
N ASP A 923 34.75 -29.62 46.77
CA ASP A 923 34.10 -29.14 48.03
C ASP A 923 33.55 -27.68 47.89
N PRO A 924 32.68 -27.14 48.79
CA PRO A 924 31.51 -26.38 48.33
C PRO A 924 31.13 -25.14 49.18
N SER A 925 31.53 -23.91 48.80
CA SER A 925 30.90 -22.70 49.40
C SER A 925 31.06 -21.41 48.60
N TYR A 926 29.96 -20.93 47.99
CA TYR A 926 29.65 -19.49 47.97
C TYR A 926 28.16 -19.23 47.72
N THR A 927 27.56 -18.34 48.51
CA THR A 927 26.20 -17.82 48.31
C THR A 927 26.26 -16.48 47.57
N PRO A 928 25.40 -16.22 46.56
CA PRO A 928 25.35 -14.93 45.88
C PRO A 928 24.71 -13.88 46.79
N ALA A 929 25.47 -12.83 47.12
CA ALA A 929 24.98 -11.66 47.87
C ALA A 929 24.25 -10.65 46.98
N SER A 930 23.44 -9.79 47.59
CA SER A 930 22.55 -8.84 46.91
C SER A 930 23.30 -7.73 46.15
N PHE A 931 22.86 -7.45 44.91
CA PHE A 931 23.22 -6.21 44.21
C PHE A 931 22.52 -4.99 44.82
N ALA A 932 23.28 -3.93 45.12
CA ALA A 932 22.74 -2.67 45.60
C ALA A 932 23.51 -1.45 45.05
N GLN A 933 22.77 -0.64 44.26
CA GLN A 933 23.02 0.76 43.89
C GLN A 933 24.20 1.13 42.95
N PRO A 934 24.05 2.20 42.13
CA PRO A 934 25.04 2.63 41.13
C PRO A 934 25.87 3.86 41.56
N ALA A 935 26.96 4.14 40.84
CA ALA A 935 27.77 5.34 40.98
C ALA A 935 28.52 5.66 39.65
N PRO A 936 29.03 6.90 39.43
CA PRO A 936 28.62 8.20 39.99
C PRO A 936 28.30 9.25 38.89
N ARG A 937 27.82 10.44 39.30
CA ARG A 937 27.77 11.63 38.42
C ARG A 937 29.19 12.21 38.23
N LEU A 938 29.46 12.76 37.05
CA LEU A 938 30.62 13.61 36.79
C LEU A 938 30.36 15.05 37.24
N GLU A 939 31.29 15.63 38.01
CA GLU A 939 31.24 17.01 38.47
C GLU A 939 31.93 17.98 37.50
N ARG A 940 31.61 19.29 37.62
CA ARG A 940 32.25 20.37 36.86
C ARG A 940 33.32 21.06 37.70
N LEU A 941 34.48 21.32 37.10
CA LEU A 941 35.49 22.20 37.69
C LEU A 941 35.14 23.69 37.47
N ALA A 942 35.28 24.50 38.52
CA ALA A 942 35.39 25.96 38.45
C ALA A 942 36.91 26.34 38.38
N SER A 943 37.38 27.59 38.31
CA SER A 943 36.87 28.96 38.57
C SER A 943 37.93 29.95 37.99
N PRO A 944 38.04 31.27 38.30
CA PRO A 944 37.10 32.20 38.95
C PRO A 944 36.94 33.58 38.23
N ASN A 945 35.92 34.37 38.62
CA ASN A 945 36.10 35.76 39.08
C ASN A 945 34.81 36.39 39.68
N LYS A 946 34.95 37.50 40.41
CA LYS A 946 33.96 38.20 41.26
C LYS A 946 34.44 39.66 41.50
N PRO A 947 33.69 40.57 42.16
CA PRO A 947 32.22 40.71 42.34
C PRO A 947 31.67 42.16 42.20
N SER A 948 30.35 42.33 42.06
CA SER A 948 29.49 43.43 42.59
C SER A 948 28.04 43.10 42.17
N ALA A 949 27.04 42.88 43.02
CA ALA A 949 26.38 43.76 44.01
C ALA A 949 25.69 45.00 43.38
N ALA A 950 24.47 45.42 43.77
CA ALA A 950 23.30 44.77 44.41
C ALA A 950 22.15 45.81 44.54
N GLY A 951 20.88 45.36 44.61
CA GLY A 951 19.71 46.21 44.95
C GLY A 951 19.04 46.94 43.76
N GLU A 952 17.79 47.40 43.85
CA GLU A 952 16.74 47.22 44.90
C GLU A 952 15.31 47.48 44.32
N GLN A 953 14.27 47.17 45.12
CA GLN A 953 12.91 47.77 45.26
C GLN A 953 12.37 48.80 44.21
N SER A 954 11.06 48.99 43.96
CA SER A 954 9.78 48.29 44.21
C SER A 954 8.61 49.18 43.70
N ASN A 955 7.45 48.62 43.31
CA ASN A 955 6.14 49.33 43.16
C ASN A 955 6.09 50.47 42.09
N THR A 956 4.96 51.01 41.60
CA THR A 956 3.51 50.68 41.68
C THR A 956 2.80 51.11 40.36
N SER A 957 1.47 50.96 40.29
CA SER A 957 0.54 51.52 39.28
C SER A 957 0.70 53.05 39.07
N ASP A 958 0.26 53.69 37.96
CA ASP A 958 -1.13 53.78 37.46
C ASP A 958 -1.25 54.37 36.03
N THR A 959 -2.42 54.18 35.41
CA THR A 959 -2.84 54.78 34.12
C THR A 959 -3.68 56.06 34.33
N PRO A 960 -3.75 57.02 33.37
CA PRO A 960 -4.98 57.09 32.55
C PRO A 960 -4.87 57.68 31.11
N SER A 961 -5.94 57.43 30.35
CA SER A 961 -6.53 58.08 29.15
C SER A 961 -6.12 59.53 28.75
N ALA A 962 -6.34 60.02 27.51
CA ALA A 962 -6.67 59.45 26.17
C ALA A 962 -6.91 60.60 25.14
N LYS A 963 -6.94 60.33 23.81
CA LYS A 963 -8.03 60.68 22.83
C LYS A 963 -7.60 60.85 21.34
N MET A 964 -8.55 60.53 20.44
CA MET A 964 -8.76 61.05 19.05
C MET A 964 -7.72 60.66 17.96
N HIS A 965 -8.04 60.50 16.66
CA HIS A 965 -9.34 60.53 15.93
C HIS A 965 -9.35 59.55 14.71
N THR A 966 -10.37 59.62 13.83
CA THR A 966 -10.81 58.59 12.85
C THR A 966 -10.39 58.83 11.38
N ALA A 967 -10.60 57.83 10.49
CA ALA A 967 -10.14 57.77 9.08
C ALA A 967 -11.28 57.84 8.00
N PRO A 968 -10.96 58.07 6.71
CA PRO A 968 -11.88 57.82 5.57
C PRO A 968 -11.25 57.27 4.24
N GLN A 969 -12.10 57.05 3.22
CA GLN A 969 -11.86 56.66 1.79
C GLN A 969 -13.00 57.30 0.90
N PRO A 970 -13.28 57.00 -0.42
CA PRO A 970 -12.64 56.15 -1.46
C PRO A 970 -12.60 56.78 -2.90
N GLU A 971 -12.44 55.95 -3.96
CA GLU A 971 -12.90 56.13 -5.39
C GLU A 971 -12.38 57.31 -6.28
N ALA A 972 -12.53 57.41 -7.62
CA ALA A 972 -12.59 56.45 -8.76
C ALA A 972 -12.54 57.16 -10.18
N SER A 973 -12.48 56.39 -11.29
CA SER A 973 -12.90 56.66 -12.70
C SER A 973 -11.88 57.01 -13.87
N PRO A 974 -12.21 56.69 -15.17
CA PRO A 974 -11.31 56.56 -16.37
C PRO A 974 -11.53 57.70 -17.45
N PRO A 975 -11.32 57.61 -18.82
CA PRO A 975 -10.82 56.56 -19.78
C PRO A 975 -9.94 57.05 -21.02
N ALA A 976 -9.79 56.18 -22.07
CA ALA A 976 -9.81 56.44 -23.55
C ALA A 976 -8.57 56.19 -24.49
N GLU A 977 -8.65 55.11 -25.30
CA GLU A 977 -8.38 54.88 -26.76
C GLU A 977 -6.99 54.90 -27.49
N GLU A 978 -7.00 54.31 -28.71
CA GLU A 978 -5.91 53.81 -29.61
C GLU A 978 -5.40 54.86 -30.65
N PRO A 979 -4.31 54.69 -31.47
CA PRO A 979 -4.03 53.52 -32.36
C PRO A 979 -2.54 53.14 -32.68
N LYS A 980 -2.38 52.12 -33.55
CA LYS A 980 -1.12 51.50 -34.08
C LYS A 980 -0.48 52.31 -35.25
N PRO A 981 0.84 52.16 -35.59
CA PRO A 981 1.32 51.03 -36.43
C PRO A 981 2.80 50.54 -36.25
N THR A 982 3.11 49.32 -36.74
CA THR A 982 4.43 48.77 -37.20
C THR A 982 5.70 48.90 -36.33
N GLY A 983 6.53 47.86 -36.10
CA GLY A 983 6.50 46.45 -36.55
C GLY A 983 7.80 45.67 -36.20
N GLU A 984 7.82 44.37 -36.53
CA GLU A 984 8.93 43.39 -36.43
C GLU A 984 9.43 42.89 -35.05
N HIS A 985 9.96 41.66 -35.05
CA HIS A 985 10.26 40.82 -33.88
C HIS A 985 11.63 41.06 -33.23
N ARG A 986 11.70 40.88 -31.90
CA ARG A 986 12.47 39.80 -31.22
C ARG A 986 12.24 39.81 -29.71
N GLY A 987 11.87 38.67 -29.13
CA GLY A 987 11.90 38.47 -27.67
C GLY A 987 13.33 38.23 -27.17
N PRO A 988 13.64 38.52 -25.90
CA PRO A 988 13.85 37.39 -24.97
C PRO A 988 13.56 37.67 -23.47
N GLY A 989 13.48 36.58 -22.68
CA GLY A 989 14.10 36.49 -21.36
C GLY A 989 13.32 37.00 -20.14
N ASN A 990 12.80 36.07 -19.32
CA ASN A 990 12.37 36.36 -17.95
C ASN A 990 13.56 36.74 -17.06
N GLY A 991 13.69 38.02 -16.71
CA GLY A 991 14.84 38.55 -16.00
C GLY A 991 14.85 38.22 -14.49
N HIS A 992 15.89 37.51 -14.03
CA HIS A 992 16.26 37.53 -12.61
C HIS A 992 16.82 38.91 -12.24
N ARG A 993 16.36 39.48 -11.11
CA ARG A 993 16.81 40.80 -10.64
C ARG A 993 18.24 40.73 -10.06
N ASN A 994 19.20 41.29 -10.79
CA ASN A 994 20.58 41.46 -10.31
C ASN A 994 20.68 42.43 -9.12
N GLY A 995 20.78 41.90 -7.91
CA GLY A 995 21.33 42.62 -6.76
C GLY A 995 22.86 42.69 -6.88
N LYS A 996 23.44 43.90 -6.91
CA LYS A 996 24.90 44.09 -7.00
C LYS A 996 25.60 43.73 -5.68
N GLY A 997 26.03 42.47 -5.54
CA GLY A 997 27.00 42.04 -4.53
C GLY A 997 28.45 42.24 -4.99
N SER A 998 29.34 42.59 -4.06
CA SER A 998 30.79 42.67 -4.34
C SER A 998 31.43 41.26 -4.36
N PRO A 999 32.37 40.96 -5.27
CA PRO A 999 33.01 39.65 -5.34
C PRO A 999 34.02 39.44 -4.21
N HIS A 1000 33.56 38.85 -3.11
CA HIS A 1000 34.46 38.29 -2.09
C HIS A 1000 35.39 37.26 -2.75
N HIS A 1001 36.70 37.51 -2.67
CA HIS A 1001 37.71 36.58 -3.18
C HIS A 1001 37.88 35.45 -2.18
N GLY A 1002 37.32 34.28 -2.50
CA GLY A 1002 37.70 33.02 -1.87
C GLY A 1002 39.14 32.65 -2.18
N ARG A 1003 39.75 31.79 -1.35
CA ARG A 1003 41.13 31.35 -1.53
C ARG A 1003 41.23 30.37 -2.71
N GLU A 1004 42.40 30.24 -3.31
CA GLU A 1004 42.65 29.24 -4.36
C GLU A 1004 43.46 28.06 -3.81
N LEU A 1005 42.96 26.83 -3.96
CA LEU A 1005 43.70 25.59 -3.75
C LEU A 1005 44.22 25.04 -5.08
N ARG A 1006 45.53 25.05 -5.29
CA ARG A 1006 46.18 24.48 -6.47
C ARG A 1006 46.80 23.14 -6.13
N ILE A 1007 46.50 22.10 -6.92
CA ILE A 1007 46.86 20.71 -6.65
C ILE A 1007 47.65 20.18 -7.83
N THR A 1008 48.91 19.81 -7.61
CA THR A 1008 49.77 19.24 -8.66
C THR A 1008 49.66 17.73 -8.63
N PHE A 1009 48.97 17.17 -9.64
CA PHE A 1009 48.77 15.74 -9.80
C PHE A 1009 49.83 15.18 -10.76
N ARG A 1010 50.68 14.29 -10.23
CA ARG A 1010 51.61 13.49 -11.04
C ARG A 1010 51.04 12.10 -11.31
N ARG A 1011 51.09 11.72 -12.58
CA ARG A 1011 50.66 10.42 -13.09
C ARG A 1011 51.50 9.28 -12.51
N SER A 1012 50.86 8.15 -12.22
CA SER A 1012 51.50 6.92 -11.73
C SER A 1012 51.90 5.96 -12.84
N GLY A 1013 51.55 6.26 -14.09
CA GLY A 1013 51.79 5.41 -15.28
C GLY A 1013 50.62 4.48 -15.61
N ASP A 1014 49.84 4.10 -14.61
CA ASP A 1014 48.58 3.34 -14.74
C ASP A 1014 47.41 4.31 -14.99
N LEU A 1015 46.68 4.12 -16.09
CA LEU A 1015 45.58 4.99 -16.49
C LEU A 1015 44.33 4.84 -15.60
N GLU A 1016 43.96 3.62 -15.23
CA GLU A 1016 42.74 3.40 -14.43
C GLU A 1016 42.98 3.79 -12.97
N ARG A 1017 44.18 3.55 -12.45
CA ARG A 1017 44.59 4.04 -11.13
C ARG A 1017 44.72 5.56 -11.09
N ASP A 1018 45.21 6.21 -12.15
CA ASP A 1018 45.25 7.67 -12.24
C ASP A 1018 43.83 8.27 -12.32
N LYS A 1019 42.92 7.68 -13.12
CA LYS A 1019 41.49 8.07 -13.14
C LYS A 1019 40.84 7.95 -11.76
N PHE A 1020 41.03 6.82 -11.07
CA PHE A 1020 40.46 6.60 -9.75
C PHE A 1020 41.00 7.60 -8.71
N ARG A 1021 42.31 7.89 -8.73
CA ARG A 1021 42.91 8.94 -7.87
C ARG A 1021 42.36 10.33 -8.19
N LEU A 1022 42.26 10.70 -9.46
CA LEU A 1022 41.72 12.01 -9.87
C LEU A 1022 40.27 12.18 -9.47
N LYS A 1023 39.42 11.16 -9.65
CA LYS A 1023 38.04 11.18 -9.16
C LYS A 1023 37.98 11.33 -7.64
N GLY A 1024 38.73 10.51 -6.89
CA GLY A 1024 38.75 10.60 -5.42
C GLY A 1024 39.27 11.95 -4.88
N ILE A 1025 40.15 12.64 -5.62
CA ILE A 1025 40.55 14.02 -5.33
C ILE A 1025 39.38 14.98 -5.59
N TYR A 1026 38.73 14.90 -6.76
CA TYR A 1026 37.60 15.76 -7.14
C TYR A 1026 36.42 15.64 -6.18
N ASP A 1027 35.96 14.41 -5.93
CA ASP A 1027 34.83 14.09 -5.05
C ASP A 1027 35.09 14.57 -3.61
N ARG A 1028 36.36 14.73 -3.20
CA ARG A 1028 36.76 15.24 -1.86
C ARG A 1028 36.94 16.75 -1.80
N LEU A 1029 37.00 17.43 -2.94
CA LEU A 1029 37.12 18.88 -3.03
C LEU A 1029 35.77 19.59 -3.12
N CYS A 1030 34.79 18.96 -3.79
CA CYS A 1030 33.49 19.56 -4.05
C CYS A 1030 32.65 19.67 -2.76
N ASP A 1031 32.58 20.88 -2.21
CA ASP A 1031 31.72 21.25 -1.08
C ASP A 1031 30.68 22.28 -1.57
N PRO A 1032 29.39 21.92 -1.68
CA PRO A 1032 28.32 22.84 -2.08
C PRO A 1032 28.11 24.04 -1.13
N ARG A 1033 28.73 24.03 0.05
CA ARG A 1033 28.72 25.15 1.03
C ARG A 1033 30.04 25.93 1.01
N GLY A 1034 31.01 25.45 0.23
CA GLY A 1034 32.33 26.03 0.07
C GLY A 1034 32.32 27.41 -0.58
N ARG A 1035 33.41 28.14 -0.36
CA ARG A 1035 33.63 29.50 -0.87
C ARG A 1035 35.01 29.70 -1.48
N ASP A 1036 35.92 28.76 -1.25
CA ASP A 1036 37.23 28.72 -1.89
C ASP A 1036 37.11 28.02 -3.25
N ARG A 1037 38.06 28.27 -4.15
CA ARG A 1037 38.16 27.64 -5.48
C ARG A 1037 39.31 26.65 -5.52
N PHE A 1038 39.25 25.69 -6.43
CA PHE A 1038 40.35 24.75 -6.64
C PHE A 1038 40.72 24.56 -8.12
N PHE A 1039 41.98 24.19 -8.34
CA PHE A 1039 42.57 23.92 -9.65
C PHE A 1039 43.43 22.65 -9.58
N ILE A 1040 43.30 21.78 -10.58
CA ILE A 1040 44.10 20.55 -10.68
C ILE A 1040 45.08 20.68 -11.84
N ARG A 1041 46.37 20.77 -11.52
CA ARG A 1041 47.48 20.87 -12.47
C ARG A 1041 48.02 19.48 -12.77
N LEU A 1042 47.77 18.99 -13.99
CA LEU A 1042 48.29 17.72 -14.51
C LEU A 1042 49.67 17.93 -15.11
N GLU A 1043 50.70 17.23 -14.60
CA GLU A 1043 52.07 17.26 -15.16
C GLU A 1043 52.36 15.98 -15.97
N TYR A 1044 52.77 16.13 -17.24
CA TYR A 1044 53.11 15.01 -18.12
C TYR A 1044 54.13 15.43 -19.21
N ASN A 1045 55.18 14.64 -19.42
CA ASN A 1045 56.23 14.86 -20.43
C ASN A 1045 56.81 16.30 -20.50
N GLY A 1046 56.94 16.97 -19.35
CA GLY A 1046 57.44 18.36 -19.26
C GLY A 1046 56.40 19.43 -19.62
N GLN A 1047 55.20 19.05 -20.07
CA GLN A 1047 54.05 19.93 -20.21
C GLN A 1047 53.18 19.88 -18.95
N ALA A 1048 52.44 20.95 -18.69
CA ALA A 1048 51.52 21.04 -17.55
C ALA A 1048 50.22 21.74 -17.96
N HIS A 1049 49.09 21.11 -17.67
CA HIS A 1049 47.75 21.64 -17.95
C HIS A 1049 47.02 21.90 -16.62
N GLU A 1050 46.51 23.12 -16.42
CA GLU A 1050 45.75 23.48 -15.23
C GLU A 1050 44.25 23.40 -15.54
N LEU A 1051 43.54 22.48 -14.87
CA LEU A 1051 42.09 22.33 -14.94
C LEU A 1051 41.45 23.24 -13.90
N ALA A 1052 40.54 24.11 -14.35
CA ALA A 1052 39.74 24.99 -13.52
C ALA A 1052 38.30 24.49 -13.46
N PHE A 1053 37.70 24.52 -12.27
CA PHE A 1053 36.32 24.09 -12.02
C PHE A 1053 35.51 25.30 -11.56
N PRO A 1054 34.95 26.11 -12.49
CA PRO A 1054 34.40 27.43 -12.18
C PRO A 1054 33.05 27.38 -11.43
N ASN A 1055 32.33 26.26 -11.55
CA ASN A 1055 31.01 26.05 -10.96
C ASN A 1055 31.08 25.29 -9.61
N ASP A 1056 32.25 24.74 -9.28
CA ASP A 1056 32.49 23.88 -8.14
C ASP A 1056 33.32 24.62 -7.09
N HIS A 1057 33.01 24.43 -5.82
CA HIS A 1057 33.64 25.16 -4.71
C HIS A 1057 34.19 24.18 -3.68
N CYS A 1058 35.11 24.66 -2.84
CA CYS A 1058 35.68 23.89 -1.75
C CYS A 1058 35.75 24.72 -0.44
N THR A 1059 36.06 24.04 0.66
CA THR A 1059 36.36 24.67 1.95
C THR A 1059 37.78 24.28 2.35
N ILE A 1060 38.75 25.17 2.18
CA ILE A 1060 40.14 24.88 2.49
C ILE A 1060 40.34 24.82 4.01
N THR A 1061 40.61 23.62 4.50
CA THR A 1061 40.95 23.31 5.90
C THR A 1061 42.29 22.59 5.96
N GLU A 1062 43.00 22.67 7.08
CA GLU A 1062 44.24 21.90 7.28
C GLU A 1062 44.01 20.39 7.15
N ARG A 1063 42.84 19.90 7.56
CA ARG A 1063 42.43 18.49 7.38
C ARG A 1063 42.40 18.12 5.91
N LEU A 1064 41.75 18.91 5.06
CA LEU A 1064 41.69 18.68 3.61
C LEU A 1064 43.09 18.68 2.99
N LEU A 1065 43.95 19.64 3.35
CA LEU A 1065 45.34 19.71 2.86
C LEU A 1065 46.15 18.46 3.27
N GLN A 1066 46.02 18.02 4.52
CA GLN A 1066 46.68 16.80 5.00
C GLN A 1066 46.13 15.52 4.35
N GLU A 1067 44.82 15.42 4.11
CA GLU A 1067 44.21 14.28 3.41
C GLU A 1067 44.71 14.20 1.96
N LEU A 1068 44.77 15.33 1.23
CA LEU A 1068 45.33 15.41 -0.12
C LEU A 1068 46.80 14.98 -0.18
N GLN A 1069 47.65 15.52 0.69
CA GLN A 1069 49.08 15.19 0.73
C GLN A 1069 49.33 13.72 1.14
N LYS A 1070 48.68 13.24 2.22
CA LYS A 1070 48.98 11.92 2.80
C LYS A 1070 48.28 10.77 2.06
N HIS A 1071 47.01 10.92 1.70
CA HIS A 1071 46.21 9.85 1.12
C HIS A 1071 46.40 9.78 -0.41
N PHE A 1072 46.27 10.91 -1.10
CA PHE A 1072 46.32 10.96 -2.56
C PHE A 1072 47.73 11.15 -3.15
N ARG A 1073 48.70 11.56 -2.32
CA ARG A 1073 50.11 11.84 -2.70
C ARG A 1073 50.20 12.87 -3.83
N VAL A 1074 49.67 14.05 -3.57
CA VAL A 1074 49.71 15.22 -4.47
C VAL A 1074 50.30 16.43 -3.74
N ASP A 1075 51.05 17.25 -4.46
CA ASP A 1075 51.56 18.52 -3.91
C ASP A 1075 50.43 19.55 -3.94
N VAL A 1076 50.24 20.30 -2.85
CA VAL A 1076 49.17 21.30 -2.73
C VAL A 1076 49.72 22.67 -2.31
N ALA A 1077 49.16 23.73 -2.86
CA ALA A 1077 49.51 25.11 -2.54
C ALA A 1077 48.25 25.97 -2.44
N VAL A 1078 48.17 26.84 -1.43
CA VAL A 1078 47.06 27.78 -1.24
C VAL A 1078 47.51 29.19 -1.63
N LYS A 1079 46.68 29.93 -2.35
CA LYS A 1079 46.83 31.38 -2.58
C LYS A 1079 45.64 32.14 -1.98
N GLY A 1080 45.88 33.38 -1.55
CA GLY A 1080 44.86 34.24 -0.94
C GLY A 1080 45.02 34.39 0.57
N GLN A 1081 46.19 34.84 1.02
CA GLN A 1081 46.36 35.45 2.33
C GLN A 1081 47.14 36.76 2.18
N GLU A 1082 46.45 37.86 2.44
CA GLU A 1082 46.89 38.86 3.44
C GLU A 1082 45.83 38.85 4.55
#